data_AF-A0A2G5UNQ9-F1
#
_entry.id   AF-A0A2G5UNQ9-F1
#
_cell.length_a   1.000
_cell.length_b   1.000
_cell.length_c   1.000
_cell.angle_alpha   90.00
_cell.angle_beta   90.00
_cell.angle_gamma   90.00
#
_symmetry.space_group_name_H-M   'P 1'
#
loop_
_entity.id
_entity.type
_entity.pdbx_description
1 polymer ?
#
loop_
_entity_poly.entity_id
_entity_poly.type
_entity_poly.pdbx_seq_one_letter_code
_entity_poly.pdbx_strand_id
1 'polypeptide(L)'
;MQFVALFAFVIAAAWADDPFPLLHSRITSLSRVVTGVSLINGLTDGSIPTDSVISELLNIPSIKDLENFDKKTVDDTMAKLKDVASKLSDDSKYIEKPFAELHESKEMWNKIGDLKSLPDKQAFEKLKILETMNLKVIEEFKFETMIETLSDKNATEIPNVKLSLESLSAACKDAKTQLEEAGILGVLNSLTPLLQFAEQFTYYKNAAVEYLRSADDNEISSFKANWQSLNSLSVENNLIPVEASDVDSKRIYTLGLVNRFLDIKQLPMDTQDSWILNSTESIKLRKGLESLSKASDGFESLNQKLAPLKKDSITKSIKKLNLLRENLKAIRRKETVLDTAMVSIKKCQLVAINYEFKIDSLKVVSFSRKLQRKVQSIIRISASLEEGSTPITALDSKKTETIDAVLNLMEKLRFDIEDVTSGGTNETATNLLSLTSFVTEFEKNRGALRHSTFFNCIKNATPDSEVLSTAAKLIIDLQNIGSDAEFFANIETAGSAIVGSASNIQNVRKSLKIEKTPETQKLALLKDLKQYSKPLGEASATVTSIHNLLEKNQDVLDVVSYARIVDNGVDMLSVDPRLQNEIRNGWNGFEERSKELVTVMGVVKSRVSSLKEPSNLESLGKGLEGFAGLGDVDLGVGARKDALELLISKLTAHQSLKTGLEKLKESMSHLEDLDLKFSKFDTSLSGMSKTMTELKMVFVNAVKVAVTVPPTTTYTMSGLTENTTKEIEGESLLPLIGLLLGGAFCIGTMALTVKTEGEEAARIAREAAARNNADGQAPVVAPPASVQNEQRTESGNQNQSQQKQAPVVNTSKHKKEQHTVTGILQMFDSTHVPEIDDTLSSMQN
;
A
#
# COMPACT_ATOMS: atom_id res chain seq x y z
N MET A 1 12.06 25.83 -10.28
CA MET A 1 13.07 25.65 -9.21
C MET A 1 12.89 26.62 -8.05
N GLN A 2 12.87 27.95 -8.23
CA GLN A 2 12.70 28.89 -7.10
C GLN A 2 11.41 28.67 -6.27
N PHE A 3 10.30 28.23 -6.87
CA PHE A 3 9.08 27.86 -6.13
C PHE A 3 9.28 26.67 -5.16
N VAL A 4 10.06 25.66 -5.53
CA VAL A 4 10.35 24.50 -4.65
C VAL A 4 11.23 24.92 -3.48
N ALA A 5 12.21 25.78 -3.74
CA ALA A 5 13.03 26.38 -2.68
C ALA A 5 12.18 27.26 -1.74
N LEU A 6 11.24 28.06 -2.26
CA LEU A 6 10.34 28.87 -1.44
C LEU A 6 9.40 28.00 -0.59
N PHE A 7 8.84 26.91 -1.15
CA PHE A 7 7.98 26.00 -0.38
C PHE A 7 8.78 25.29 0.73
N ALA A 8 9.98 24.81 0.43
CA ALA A 8 10.89 24.25 1.42
C ALA A 8 11.31 25.29 2.49
N PHE A 9 11.45 26.57 2.13
CA PHE A 9 11.81 27.63 3.09
C PHE A 9 10.61 28.12 3.91
N VAL A 10 9.38 28.10 3.37
CA VAL A 10 8.16 28.42 4.13
C VAL A 10 7.83 27.28 5.10
N ILE A 11 8.05 26.02 4.71
CA ILE A 11 8.00 24.88 5.63
C ILE A 11 9.13 25.03 6.67
N ALA A 12 10.40 25.22 6.28
CA ALA A 12 11.49 25.36 7.26
C ALA A 12 11.33 26.57 8.21
N ALA A 13 10.72 27.68 7.77
CA ALA A 13 10.51 28.87 8.59
C ALA A 13 9.26 28.78 9.49
N ALA A 14 8.21 28.04 9.10
CA ALA A 14 7.05 27.80 9.96
C ALA A 14 7.33 26.80 11.09
N TRP A 15 8.40 26.00 10.98
CA TRP A 15 8.76 24.94 11.92
C TRP A 15 9.90 25.33 12.89
N ALA A 16 10.42 26.56 12.82
CA ALA A 16 11.48 27.04 13.71
C ALA A 16 11.02 27.17 15.18
N ASP A 17 9.72 27.34 15.42
CA ASP A 17 9.09 27.40 16.74
C ASP A 17 8.14 26.21 17.01
N ASP A 18 8.12 25.17 16.16
CA ASP A 18 7.26 23.99 16.36
C ASP A 18 7.85 23.06 17.46
N PRO A 19 7.11 22.78 18.56
CA PRO A 19 7.58 21.87 19.60
C PRO A 19 7.74 20.41 19.14
N PHE A 20 7.11 19.97 18.05
CA PHE A 20 7.03 18.57 17.66
C PHE A 20 8.35 17.98 17.10
N PRO A 21 9.08 18.60 16.15
CA PRO A 21 10.41 18.13 15.76
C PRO A 21 11.38 18.04 16.94
N LEU A 22 11.28 18.99 17.86
CA LEU A 22 12.11 19.02 19.06
C LEU A 22 11.75 17.90 20.04
N LEU A 23 10.46 17.58 20.18
CA LEU A 23 9.97 16.42 20.92
C LEU A 23 10.45 15.11 20.29
N HIS A 24 10.31 14.97 18.96
CA HIS A 24 10.73 13.79 18.18
C HIS A 24 12.24 13.54 18.27
N SER A 25 13.04 14.59 18.07
CA SER A 25 14.50 14.52 18.24
C SER A 25 14.89 14.12 19.67
N ARG A 26 14.32 14.78 20.69
CA ARG A 26 14.63 14.49 22.10
C ARG A 26 14.23 13.07 22.53
N ILE A 27 13.05 12.58 22.15
CA ILE A 27 12.64 11.20 22.50
C ILE A 27 13.44 10.15 21.73
N THR A 28 13.72 10.34 20.44
CA THR A 28 14.49 9.36 19.66
C THR A 28 15.92 9.23 20.18
N SER A 29 16.63 10.34 20.38
CA SER A 29 18.00 10.32 20.93
C SER A 29 18.06 9.74 22.35
N LEU A 30 17.12 10.09 23.23
CA LEU A 30 17.06 9.53 24.59
C LEU A 30 16.79 8.02 24.57
N SER A 31 15.85 7.59 23.73
CA SER A 31 15.46 6.19 23.58
C SER A 31 16.62 5.34 23.05
N ARG A 32 17.33 5.83 22.01
CA ARG A 32 18.56 5.20 21.50
C ARG A 32 19.61 5.05 22.60
N VAL A 33 19.93 6.12 23.34
CA VAL A 33 20.94 6.09 24.41
C VAL A 33 20.57 5.12 25.54
N VAL A 34 19.33 5.15 26.03
CA VAL A 34 18.87 4.26 27.11
C VAL A 34 18.85 2.80 26.67
N THR A 35 18.42 2.52 25.44
CA THR A 35 18.47 1.18 24.84
C THR A 35 19.91 0.71 24.61
N GLY A 36 20.80 1.57 24.12
CA GLY A 36 22.22 1.24 23.94
C GLY A 36 22.92 0.85 25.24
N VAL A 37 22.67 1.58 26.34
CA VAL A 37 23.22 1.24 27.66
C VAL A 37 22.63 -0.09 28.17
N SER A 38 21.33 -0.30 27.96
CA SER A 38 20.64 -1.55 28.33
C SER A 38 21.19 -2.75 27.56
N LEU A 39 21.46 -2.60 26.26
CA LEU A 39 22.08 -3.61 25.41
C LEU A 39 23.50 -3.94 25.84
N ILE A 40 24.35 -2.96 26.15
CA ILE A 40 25.71 -3.25 26.64
C ILE A 40 25.67 -4.04 27.94
N ASN A 41 24.89 -3.59 28.92
CA ASN A 41 24.78 -4.28 30.21
C ASN A 41 24.27 -5.71 30.01
N GLY A 42 23.18 -5.89 29.26
CA GLY A 42 22.56 -7.19 29.01
C GLY A 42 23.37 -8.17 28.16
N LEU A 43 24.15 -7.68 27.20
CA LEU A 43 25.07 -8.52 26.42
C LEU A 43 26.34 -8.89 27.22
N THR A 44 26.77 -8.02 28.13
CA THR A 44 27.96 -8.22 28.98
C THR A 44 27.69 -9.13 30.18
N ASP A 45 26.46 -9.14 30.70
CA ASP A 45 26.01 -10.02 31.79
C ASP A 45 25.28 -11.29 31.32
N GLY A 46 24.88 -11.35 30.04
CA GLY A 46 24.19 -12.49 29.43
C GLY A 46 22.67 -12.49 29.63
N SER A 47 22.09 -11.45 30.25
CA SER A 47 20.64 -11.31 30.47
C SER A 47 19.86 -10.83 29.23
N ILE A 48 20.54 -10.55 28.11
CA ILE A 48 19.97 -10.32 26.79
C ILE A 48 20.62 -11.30 25.78
N PRO A 49 19.85 -12.20 25.15
CA PRO A 49 20.39 -13.13 24.15
C PRO A 49 20.85 -12.39 22.88
N THR A 50 22.09 -12.65 22.43
CA THR A 50 22.65 -12.04 21.22
C THR A 50 21.78 -12.29 19.98
N ASP A 51 21.28 -13.50 19.79
CA ASP A 51 20.48 -13.86 18.61
C ASP A 51 19.13 -13.13 18.58
N SER A 52 18.52 -12.87 19.74
CA SER A 52 17.31 -12.04 19.82
C SER A 52 17.60 -10.62 19.36
N VAL A 53 18.72 -10.03 19.78
CA VAL A 53 19.15 -8.69 19.33
C VAL A 53 19.38 -8.65 17.82
N ILE A 54 20.00 -9.69 17.24
CA ILE A 54 20.20 -9.76 15.78
C ILE A 54 18.85 -9.89 15.06
N SER A 55 17.95 -10.77 15.54
CA SER A 55 16.61 -10.97 14.97
C SER A 55 15.77 -9.70 14.98
N GLU A 56 15.72 -8.99 16.12
CA GLU A 56 14.97 -7.74 16.25
C GLU A 56 15.55 -6.63 15.35
N LEU A 57 16.88 -6.47 15.28
CA LEU A 57 17.51 -5.40 14.51
C LEU A 57 17.48 -5.60 12.99
N LEU A 58 17.31 -6.84 12.52
CA LEU A 58 17.20 -7.15 11.09
C LEU A 58 15.78 -7.46 10.63
N ASN A 59 14.84 -7.56 11.58
CA ASN A 59 13.45 -7.93 11.34
C ASN A 59 13.30 -9.33 10.74
N ILE A 60 13.99 -10.30 11.33
CA ILE A 60 14.02 -11.70 10.89
C ILE A 60 13.49 -12.62 12.00
N PRO A 61 12.50 -13.49 11.71
CA PRO A 61 11.77 -14.23 12.76
C PRO A 61 12.65 -15.11 13.67
N SER A 62 13.71 -15.71 13.11
CA SER A 62 14.59 -16.64 13.81
C SER A 62 15.95 -16.73 13.11
N ILE A 63 17.03 -16.40 13.80
CA ILE A 63 18.41 -16.69 13.34
C ILE A 63 18.60 -18.19 13.14
N LYS A 64 18.02 -19.00 14.03
CA LYS A 64 18.12 -20.46 14.01
C LYS A 64 17.49 -21.06 12.76
N ASP A 65 16.46 -20.45 12.20
CA ASP A 65 15.78 -20.97 11.01
C ASP A 65 16.60 -20.68 9.75
N LEU A 66 17.32 -19.55 9.71
CA LEU A 66 18.31 -19.25 8.67
C LEU A 66 19.51 -20.20 8.72
N GLU A 67 19.98 -20.56 9.93
CA GLU A 67 21.12 -21.48 10.08
C GLU A 67 20.77 -22.95 9.83
N ASN A 68 19.54 -23.36 10.12
CA ASN A 68 19.03 -24.71 9.79
C ASN A 68 18.32 -24.76 8.43
N PHE A 69 18.54 -23.76 7.56
CA PHE A 69 17.94 -23.72 6.23
C PHE A 69 18.47 -24.85 5.34
N ASP A 70 17.57 -25.74 4.90
CA ASP A 70 17.95 -26.86 4.03
C ASP A 70 17.69 -26.50 2.56
N LYS A 71 18.68 -25.88 1.93
CA LYS A 71 18.63 -25.56 0.50
C LYS A 71 18.39 -26.82 -0.34
N LYS A 72 18.90 -27.99 0.05
CA LYS A 72 18.71 -29.22 -0.71
C LYS A 72 17.25 -29.66 -0.70
N THR A 73 16.56 -29.63 0.45
CA THR A 73 15.12 -29.93 0.51
C THR A 73 14.29 -28.95 -0.33
N VAL A 74 14.66 -27.67 -0.37
CA VAL A 74 13.99 -26.67 -1.22
C VAL A 74 14.26 -26.95 -2.71
N ASP A 75 15.51 -27.17 -3.10
CA ASP A 75 15.92 -27.46 -4.49
C ASP A 75 15.26 -28.76 -5.00
N ASP A 76 15.29 -29.83 -4.20
CA ASP A 76 14.64 -31.10 -4.52
C ASP A 76 13.10 -30.95 -4.63
N THR A 77 12.50 -30.02 -3.87
CA THR A 77 11.07 -29.70 -3.99
C THR A 77 10.77 -28.89 -5.24
N MET A 78 11.62 -27.92 -5.63
CA MET A 78 11.48 -27.20 -6.89
C MET A 78 11.60 -28.13 -8.10
N ALA A 79 12.54 -29.08 -8.06
CA ALA A 79 12.70 -30.10 -9.09
C ALA A 79 11.43 -30.97 -9.22
N LYS A 80 10.85 -31.44 -8.11
CA LYS A 80 9.59 -32.21 -8.10
C LYS A 80 8.40 -31.39 -8.63
N LEU A 81 8.29 -30.12 -8.25
CA LEU A 81 7.24 -29.23 -8.76
C LEU A 81 7.30 -29.11 -10.28
N LYS A 82 8.50 -28.88 -10.83
CA LYS A 82 8.73 -28.78 -12.27
C LYS A 82 8.48 -30.11 -13.01
N ASP A 83 8.84 -31.24 -12.39
CA ASP A 83 8.58 -32.58 -12.93
C ASP A 83 7.09 -32.94 -12.96
N VAL A 84 6.33 -32.63 -11.91
CA VAL A 84 4.88 -32.87 -11.88
C VAL A 84 4.16 -31.92 -12.84
N ALA A 85 4.52 -30.62 -12.85
CA ALA A 85 3.92 -29.63 -13.74
C ALA A 85 4.08 -30.01 -15.24
N SER A 86 5.24 -30.54 -15.63
CA SER A 86 5.49 -30.97 -17.02
C SER A 86 4.74 -32.24 -17.46
N LYS A 87 4.05 -32.91 -16.53
CA LYS A 87 3.28 -34.15 -16.76
C LYS A 87 1.76 -33.96 -16.67
N LEU A 88 1.30 -32.77 -16.31
CA LEU A 88 -0.14 -32.46 -16.33
C LEU A 88 -0.61 -32.43 -17.78
N SER A 89 -1.71 -33.12 -18.08
CA SER A 89 -2.32 -33.10 -19.41
C SER A 89 -3.18 -31.85 -19.61
N ASP A 90 -3.11 -31.27 -20.80
CA ASP A 90 -3.98 -30.18 -21.27
C ASP A 90 -5.41 -30.64 -21.59
N ASP A 91 -5.68 -31.95 -21.64
CA ASP A 91 -6.99 -32.50 -22.05
C ASP A 91 -8.12 -32.12 -21.08
N SER A 92 -7.81 -31.73 -19.83
CA SER A 92 -8.79 -31.27 -18.84
C SER A 92 -8.99 -29.75 -18.77
N LYS A 93 -8.23 -28.95 -19.54
CA LYS A 93 -8.22 -27.48 -19.41
C LYS A 93 -9.58 -26.80 -19.50
N TYR A 94 -10.51 -27.37 -20.27
CA TYR A 94 -11.85 -26.82 -20.44
C TYR A 94 -12.76 -27.03 -19.23
N ILE A 95 -12.48 -28.02 -18.37
CA ILE A 95 -13.24 -28.28 -17.13
C ILE A 95 -12.52 -27.81 -15.86
N GLU A 96 -11.22 -27.57 -15.92
CA GLU A 96 -10.42 -27.01 -14.81
C GLU A 96 -10.96 -25.66 -14.33
N LYS A 97 -11.09 -24.65 -15.21
CA LYS A 97 -11.66 -23.35 -14.82
C LYS A 97 -13.10 -23.47 -14.29
N PRO A 98 -14.04 -24.17 -14.97
CA PRO A 98 -15.37 -24.44 -14.41
C PRO A 98 -15.38 -25.07 -13.02
N PHE A 99 -14.47 -26.00 -12.72
CA PHE A 99 -14.35 -26.56 -11.37
C PHE A 99 -13.74 -25.58 -10.37
N ALA A 100 -12.70 -24.83 -10.74
CA ALA A 100 -12.04 -23.84 -9.87
C ALA A 100 -13.03 -22.79 -9.33
N GLU A 101 -14.00 -22.39 -10.13
CA GLU A 101 -15.01 -21.38 -9.79
C GLU A 101 -16.32 -21.97 -9.22
N LEU A 102 -16.47 -23.31 -9.21
CA LEU A 102 -17.71 -24.00 -8.83
C LEU A 102 -18.14 -23.71 -7.38
N HIS A 103 -17.19 -23.69 -6.43
CA HIS A 103 -17.48 -23.43 -5.03
C HIS A 103 -17.98 -22.00 -4.80
N GLU A 104 -17.27 -21.00 -5.33
CA GLU A 104 -17.68 -19.58 -5.23
C GLU A 104 -19.06 -19.35 -5.86
N SER A 105 -19.32 -19.92 -7.05
CA SER A 105 -20.63 -19.89 -7.72
C SER A 105 -21.75 -20.46 -6.83
N LYS A 106 -21.47 -21.54 -6.08
CA LYS A 106 -22.41 -22.14 -5.13
C LYS A 106 -22.64 -21.24 -3.91
N GLU A 107 -21.60 -20.61 -3.37
CA GLU A 107 -21.72 -19.72 -2.21
C GLU A 107 -22.40 -18.39 -2.56
N MET A 108 -22.13 -17.82 -3.74
CA MET A 108 -22.90 -16.72 -4.31
C MET A 108 -24.39 -17.08 -4.42
N TRP A 109 -24.72 -18.29 -4.91
CA TRP A 109 -26.11 -18.76 -4.93
C TRP A 109 -26.72 -19.00 -3.53
N ASN A 110 -25.93 -19.47 -2.56
CA ASN A 110 -26.38 -19.61 -1.17
C ASN A 110 -26.75 -18.26 -0.54
N LYS A 111 -25.99 -17.20 -0.85
CA LYS A 111 -26.15 -15.85 -0.28
C LYS A 111 -27.42 -15.13 -0.74
N ILE A 112 -27.90 -15.40 -1.96
CA ILE A 112 -29.09 -14.74 -2.54
C ILE A 112 -30.38 -15.09 -1.78
N GLY A 113 -30.48 -16.29 -1.21
CA GLY A 113 -31.70 -16.76 -0.56
C GLY A 113 -32.82 -17.08 -1.56
N ASP A 114 -33.99 -16.47 -1.41
CA ASP A 114 -35.05 -16.50 -2.42
C ASP A 114 -35.32 -15.10 -2.99
N LEU A 115 -35.90 -15.06 -4.19
CA LEU A 115 -36.14 -13.83 -4.94
C LEU A 115 -37.45 -13.12 -4.55
N LYS A 116 -38.11 -13.51 -3.45
CA LYS A 116 -39.46 -13.04 -3.09
C LYS A 116 -39.50 -11.70 -2.37
N SER A 117 -38.36 -11.17 -1.96
CA SER A 117 -38.25 -9.90 -1.24
C SER A 117 -38.00 -8.69 -2.16
N LEU A 118 -38.20 -8.86 -3.47
CA LEU A 118 -38.08 -7.77 -4.44
C LEU A 118 -39.24 -6.77 -4.31
N PRO A 119 -39.04 -5.49 -4.65
CA PRO A 119 -40.07 -4.49 -4.49
C PRO A 119 -41.21 -4.73 -5.50
N ASP A 120 -42.44 -4.68 -5.02
CA ASP A 120 -43.61 -4.60 -5.91
C ASP A 120 -43.63 -3.24 -6.64
N LYS A 121 -44.58 -3.11 -7.59
CA LYS A 121 -44.71 -1.89 -8.39
C LYS A 121 -44.97 -0.63 -7.56
N GLN A 122 -45.73 -0.71 -6.47
CA GLN A 122 -46.01 0.43 -5.61
C GLN A 122 -44.77 0.84 -4.81
N ALA A 123 -43.99 -0.13 -4.33
CA ALA A 123 -42.74 0.11 -3.63
C ALA A 123 -41.66 0.68 -4.57
N PHE A 124 -41.52 0.13 -5.78
CA PHE A 124 -40.52 0.57 -6.75
C PHE A 124 -40.81 1.96 -7.33
N GLU A 125 -42.07 2.30 -7.59
CA GLU A 125 -42.45 3.62 -8.10
C GLU A 125 -42.18 4.78 -7.13
N LYS A 126 -41.89 4.52 -5.85
CA LYS A 126 -41.42 5.54 -4.89
C LYS A 126 -40.17 6.27 -5.37
N LEU A 127 -39.33 5.63 -6.19
CA LEU A 127 -38.13 6.25 -6.77
C LEU A 127 -38.45 7.51 -7.60
N LYS A 128 -39.69 7.69 -8.07
CA LYS A 128 -40.14 8.89 -8.81
C LYS A 128 -39.98 10.20 -8.03
N ILE A 129 -39.86 10.15 -6.69
CA ILE A 129 -39.56 11.36 -5.89
C ILE A 129 -38.29 12.05 -6.41
N LEU A 130 -37.28 11.27 -6.81
CA LEU A 130 -35.98 11.73 -7.32
C LEU A 130 -36.09 12.47 -8.67
N GLU A 131 -37.18 12.28 -9.41
CA GLU A 131 -37.49 13.03 -10.64
C GLU A 131 -37.93 14.48 -10.33
N THR A 132 -38.37 14.72 -9.08
CA THR A 132 -38.99 15.99 -8.63
C THR A 132 -38.20 16.74 -7.56
N MET A 133 -37.22 16.09 -6.90
CA MET A 133 -36.38 16.71 -5.88
C MET A 133 -35.48 17.81 -6.45
N ASN A 134 -35.40 18.94 -5.76
CA ASN A 134 -34.46 20.01 -6.12
C ASN A 134 -33.05 19.72 -5.58
N LEU A 135 -32.25 18.98 -6.34
CA LEU A 135 -30.88 18.63 -5.99
C LEU A 135 -29.83 19.65 -6.49
N LYS A 136 -30.26 20.75 -7.15
CA LYS A 136 -29.36 21.66 -7.89
C LYS A 136 -28.21 22.23 -7.05
N VAL A 137 -28.49 22.65 -5.81
CA VAL A 137 -27.47 23.19 -4.87
C VAL A 137 -26.39 22.15 -4.53
N ILE A 138 -26.76 20.87 -4.54
CA ILE A 138 -25.89 19.73 -4.24
C ILE A 138 -25.11 19.33 -5.50
N GLU A 139 -25.79 19.20 -6.64
CA GLU A 139 -25.20 18.72 -7.89
C GLU A 139 -24.31 19.76 -8.61
N GLU A 140 -24.50 21.06 -8.34
CA GLU A 140 -23.66 22.15 -8.87
C GLU A 140 -22.63 22.69 -7.84
N PHE A 141 -22.40 21.99 -6.72
CA PHE A 141 -21.51 22.47 -5.66
C PHE A 141 -20.04 22.53 -6.11
N LYS A 142 -19.43 23.71 -6.03
CA LYS A 142 -18.06 23.99 -6.51
C LYS A 142 -16.97 23.57 -5.52
N PHE A 143 -16.86 22.26 -5.27
CA PHE A 143 -16.03 21.71 -4.21
C PHE A 143 -14.57 22.19 -4.22
N GLU A 144 -13.83 21.99 -5.33
CA GLU A 144 -12.41 22.37 -5.39
C GLU A 144 -12.17 23.86 -5.14
N THR A 145 -13.02 24.73 -5.70
CA THR A 145 -12.92 26.19 -5.49
C THR A 145 -13.04 26.57 -4.01
N MET A 146 -13.82 25.82 -3.23
CA MET A 146 -13.95 26.05 -1.78
C MET A 146 -12.71 25.54 -1.02
N ILE A 147 -12.15 24.38 -1.40
CA ILE A 147 -10.88 23.85 -0.86
C ILE A 147 -9.72 24.81 -1.12
N GLU A 148 -9.57 25.29 -2.36
CA GLU A 148 -8.57 26.29 -2.75
C GLU A 148 -8.72 27.56 -1.89
N THR A 149 -9.94 28.09 -1.79
CA THR A 149 -10.24 29.31 -1.01
C THR A 149 -9.88 29.18 0.48
N LEU A 150 -10.18 28.03 1.09
CA LEU A 150 -9.83 27.74 2.49
C LEU A 150 -8.32 27.57 2.68
N SER A 151 -7.66 26.89 1.73
CA SER A 151 -6.21 26.62 1.77
C SER A 151 -5.39 27.91 1.61
N ASP A 152 -5.77 28.77 0.68
CA ASP A 152 -5.16 30.10 0.46
C ASP A 152 -5.53 31.11 1.57
N LYS A 153 -6.45 30.74 2.47
CA LYS A 153 -6.98 31.59 3.55
C LYS A 153 -7.48 32.95 3.02
N ASN A 154 -8.10 32.94 1.83
CA ASN A 154 -8.53 34.15 1.14
C ASN A 154 -9.64 34.87 1.92
N ALA A 155 -9.24 35.89 2.68
CA ALA A 155 -10.10 36.56 3.65
C ALA A 155 -11.35 37.24 3.04
N THR A 156 -11.32 37.55 1.75
CA THR A 156 -12.44 38.16 1.01
C THR A 156 -13.52 37.13 0.67
N GLU A 157 -13.11 35.89 0.39
CA GLU A 157 -13.99 34.82 -0.11
C GLU A 157 -14.44 33.84 0.98
N ILE A 158 -13.76 33.76 2.14
CA ILE A 158 -14.18 32.94 3.29
C ILE A 158 -15.65 33.16 3.72
N PRO A 159 -16.22 34.39 3.71
CA PRO A 159 -17.66 34.59 3.93
C PRO A 159 -18.56 33.90 2.89
N ASN A 160 -18.12 33.82 1.63
CA ASN A 160 -18.83 33.14 0.55
C ASN A 160 -18.73 31.61 0.68
N VAL A 161 -17.58 31.09 1.14
CA VAL A 161 -17.42 29.66 1.50
C VAL A 161 -18.41 29.29 2.60
N LYS A 162 -18.50 30.10 3.67
CA LYS A 162 -19.45 29.88 4.77
C LYS A 162 -20.90 29.80 4.28
N LEU A 163 -21.35 30.80 3.52
CA LEU A 163 -22.71 30.82 2.96
C LEU A 163 -22.98 29.64 2.03
N SER A 164 -21.97 29.21 1.26
CA SER A 164 -22.07 28.05 0.37
C SER A 164 -22.22 26.74 1.15
N LEU A 165 -21.49 26.58 2.25
CA LEU A 165 -21.60 25.41 3.15
C LEU A 165 -22.90 25.39 3.94
N GLU A 166 -23.39 26.55 4.42
CA GLU A 166 -24.70 26.68 5.06
C GLU A 166 -25.84 26.34 4.08
N SER A 167 -25.73 26.79 2.82
CA SER A 167 -26.67 26.46 1.74
C SER A 167 -26.65 24.97 1.37
N LEU A 168 -25.45 24.38 1.23
CA LEU A 168 -25.28 22.94 0.99
C LEU A 168 -25.86 22.12 2.15
N SER A 169 -25.59 22.51 3.39
CA SER A 169 -26.12 21.84 4.59
C SER A 169 -27.65 21.86 4.61
N ALA A 170 -28.28 22.99 4.28
CA ALA A 170 -29.73 23.10 4.22
C ALA A 170 -30.31 22.22 3.09
N ALA A 171 -29.72 22.25 1.89
CA ALA A 171 -30.17 21.45 0.75
C ALA A 171 -30.00 19.94 1.01
N CYS A 172 -28.87 19.50 1.55
CA CYS A 172 -28.66 18.10 1.91
C CYS A 172 -29.58 17.62 3.03
N LYS A 173 -29.92 18.49 4.01
CA LYS A 173 -30.86 18.15 5.08
C LYS A 173 -32.28 17.97 4.57
N ASP A 174 -32.77 18.89 3.72
CA ASP A 174 -34.06 18.77 3.06
C ASP A 174 -34.12 17.51 2.17
N ALA A 175 -33.09 17.28 1.35
CA ALA A 175 -32.99 16.10 0.51
C ALA A 175 -32.98 14.80 1.34
N LYS A 176 -32.20 14.74 2.42
CA LYS A 176 -32.19 13.61 3.38
C LYS A 176 -33.59 13.34 3.92
N THR A 177 -34.30 14.37 4.40
CA THR A 177 -35.66 14.21 4.94
C THR A 177 -36.60 13.61 3.90
N GLN A 178 -36.62 14.13 2.68
CA GLN A 178 -37.46 13.58 1.60
C GLN A 178 -37.11 12.12 1.25
N LEU A 179 -35.81 11.77 1.23
CA LEU A 179 -35.32 10.40 0.96
C LEU A 179 -35.71 9.41 2.06
N GLU A 180 -35.65 9.85 3.33
CA GLU A 180 -36.03 9.06 4.51
C GLU A 180 -37.55 8.87 4.59
N GLU A 181 -38.34 9.94 4.40
CA GLU A 181 -39.81 9.88 4.40
C GLU A 181 -40.37 8.99 3.27
N ALA A 182 -39.81 9.08 2.06
CA ALA A 182 -40.19 8.20 0.96
C ALA A 182 -39.67 6.76 1.16
N GLY A 183 -38.64 6.56 1.99
CA GLY A 183 -38.03 5.26 2.27
C GLY A 183 -37.13 4.75 1.15
N ILE A 184 -36.45 5.64 0.42
CA ILE A 184 -35.73 5.33 -0.83
C ILE A 184 -34.60 4.32 -0.63
N LEU A 185 -33.82 4.44 0.43
CA LEU A 185 -32.81 3.43 0.76
C LEU A 185 -33.43 2.03 1.00
N GLY A 186 -34.63 1.96 1.58
CA GLY A 186 -35.34 0.69 1.76
C GLY A 186 -35.68 0.03 0.42
N VAL A 187 -36.16 0.82 -0.55
CA VAL A 187 -36.45 0.35 -1.92
C VAL A 187 -35.17 -0.12 -2.61
N LEU A 188 -34.10 0.68 -2.58
CA LEU A 188 -32.83 0.30 -3.22
C LEU A 188 -32.19 -0.93 -2.57
N ASN A 189 -32.21 -1.03 -1.24
CA ASN A 189 -31.74 -2.21 -0.51
C ASN A 189 -32.57 -3.47 -0.86
N SER A 190 -33.88 -3.34 -1.10
CA SER A 190 -34.73 -4.49 -1.50
C SER A 190 -34.37 -5.08 -2.87
N LEU A 191 -33.62 -4.37 -3.72
CA LEU A 191 -33.11 -4.89 -4.99
C LEU A 191 -31.93 -5.86 -4.82
N THR A 192 -31.30 -5.91 -3.64
CA THR A 192 -30.08 -6.69 -3.36
C THR A 192 -30.13 -8.14 -3.88
N PRO A 193 -31.22 -8.93 -3.73
CA PRO A 193 -31.27 -10.30 -4.27
C PRO A 193 -31.19 -10.35 -5.80
N LEU A 194 -31.78 -9.38 -6.51
CA LEU A 194 -31.68 -9.27 -7.97
C LEU A 194 -30.27 -8.84 -8.39
N LEU A 195 -29.65 -7.90 -7.67
CA LEU A 195 -28.27 -7.48 -7.93
C LEU A 195 -27.31 -8.68 -7.81
N GLN A 196 -27.39 -9.40 -6.69
CA GLN A 196 -26.60 -10.60 -6.45
C GLN A 196 -26.91 -11.72 -7.44
N PHE A 197 -28.18 -11.88 -7.85
CA PHE A 197 -28.56 -12.82 -8.90
C PHE A 197 -27.89 -12.49 -10.24
N ALA A 198 -27.88 -11.22 -10.65
CA ALA A 198 -27.27 -10.78 -11.91
C ALA A 198 -25.74 -10.98 -11.90
N GLU A 199 -25.10 -10.78 -10.74
CA GLU A 199 -23.69 -11.10 -10.53
C GLU A 199 -23.43 -12.60 -10.63
N GLN A 200 -24.19 -13.44 -9.90
CA GLN A 200 -24.08 -14.90 -9.98
C GLN A 200 -24.35 -15.42 -11.39
N PHE A 201 -25.35 -14.88 -12.08
CA PHE A 201 -25.67 -15.18 -13.47
C PHE A 201 -24.47 -14.90 -14.39
N THR A 202 -23.75 -13.79 -14.20
CA THR A 202 -22.64 -13.46 -15.09
C THR A 202 -21.33 -14.14 -14.67
N TYR A 203 -21.11 -14.33 -13.37
CA TYR A 203 -19.99 -15.08 -12.80
C TYR A 203 -19.95 -16.51 -13.34
N TYR A 204 -21.05 -17.27 -13.21
CA TYR A 204 -21.08 -18.67 -13.64
C TYR A 204 -20.88 -18.84 -15.15
N LYS A 205 -21.34 -17.88 -15.96
CA LYS A 205 -21.15 -17.85 -17.41
C LYS A 205 -19.69 -17.65 -17.79
N ASN A 206 -19.01 -16.70 -17.16
CA ASN A 206 -17.61 -16.40 -17.44
C ASN A 206 -16.66 -17.48 -16.90
N ALA A 207 -17.06 -18.15 -15.83
CA ALA A 207 -16.47 -19.37 -15.34
C ALA A 207 -16.77 -20.61 -16.22
N ALA A 208 -17.73 -20.52 -17.14
CA ALA A 208 -18.23 -21.62 -17.98
C ALA A 208 -18.71 -22.86 -17.18
N VAL A 209 -19.28 -22.67 -15.98
CA VAL A 209 -19.71 -23.78 -15.09
C VAL A 209 -20.72 -24.73 -15.77
N GLU A 210 -21.50 -24.24 -16.72
CA GLU A 210 -22.41 -25.07 -17.53
C GLU A 210 -21.72 -26.07 -18.47
N TYR A 211 -20.44 -25.86 -18.79
CA TYR A 211 -19.65 -26.77 -19.59
C TYR A 211 -19.41 -28.11 -18.88
N LEU A 212 -19.37 -28.14 -17.54
CA LEU A 212 -19.27 -29.38 -16.75
C LEU A 212 -20.39 -30.39 -17.07
N ARG A 213 -21.56 -29.94 -17.54
CA ARG A 213 -22.64 -30.84 -17.96
C ARG A 213 -22.35 -31.52 -19.31
N SER A 214 -21.62 -30.85 -20.20
CA SER A 214 -21.22 -31.36 -21.51
C SER A 214 -19.84 -32.03 -21.53
N ALA A 215 -19.10 -31.98 -20.41
CA ALA A 215 -17.78 -32.57 -20.28
C ALA A 215 -17.75 -34.05 -20.71
N ASP A 216 -16.82 -34.37 -21.60
CA ASP A 216 -16.66 -35.74 -22.09
C ASP A 216 -15.83 -36.60 -21.12
N ASP A 217 -15.86 -37.92 -21.33
CA ASP A 217 -15.26 -38.85 -20.39
C ASP A 217 -13.71 -38.87 -20.47
N ASN A 218 -13.11 -38.34 -21.54
CA ASN A 218 -11.66 -38.13 -21.63
C ASN A 218 -11.23 -36.93 -20.79
N GLU A 219 -11.94 -35.79 -20.88
CA GLU A 219 -11.68 -34.59 -20.07
C GLU A 219 -11.76 -34.93 -18.57
N ILE A 220 -12.81 -35.65 -18.16
CA ILE A 220 -13.02 -36.09 -16.78
C ILE A 220 -11.90 -37.03 -16.32
N SER A 221 -11.51 -37.98 -17.18
CA SER A 221 -10.43 -38.93 -16.86
C SER A 221 -9.07 -38.24 -16.75
N SER A 222 -8.80 -37.26 -17.61
CA SER A 222 -7.58 -36.45 -17.58
C SER A 222 -7.51 -35.60 -16.31
N PHE A 223 -8.59 -34.91 -15.94
CA PHE A 223 -8.67 -34.13 -14.69
C PHE A 223 -8.39 -35.02 -13.47
N LYS A 224 -8.93 -36.24 -13.47
CA LYS A 224 -8.68 -37.24 -12.42
C LYS A 224 -7.21 -37.66 -12.36
N ALA A 225 -6.56 -37.88 -13.51
CA ALA A 225 -5.14 -38.23 -13.58
C ALA A 225 -4.22 -37.07 -13.15
N ASN A 226 -4.57 -35.84 -13.52
CA ASN A 226 -3.91 -34.61 -13.05
C ASN A 226 -4.01 -34.47 -11.52
N TRP A 227 -5.20 -34.66 -10.93
CA TRP A 227 -5.38 -34.68 -9.47
C TRP A 227 -4.60 -35.81 -8.81
N GLN A 228 -4.61 -37.03 -9.35
CA GLN A 228 -3.80 -38.14 -8.84
C GLN A 228 -2.29 -37.82 -8.84
N SER A 229 -1.80 -37.08 -9.84
CA SER A 229 -0.42 -36.62 -9.89
C SER A 229 -0.09 -35.67 -8.74
N LEU A 230 -1.00 -34.76 -8.36
CA LEU A 230 -0.85 -33.89 -7.19
C LEU A 230 -0.71 -34.68 -5.86
N ASN A 231 -1.34 -35.84 -5.72
CA ASN A 231 -1.23 -36.65 -4.49
C ASN A 231 0.17 -37.23 -4.24
N SER A 232 1.02 -37.26 -5.27
CA SER A 232 2.44 -37.68 -5.17
C SER A 232 3.37 -36.56 -4.67
N LEU A 233 2.92 -35.30 -4.74
CA LEU A 233 3.71 -34.12 -4.44
C LEU A 233 3.76 -33.85 -2.93
N SER A 234 4.98 -33.68 -2.39
CA SER A 234 5.21 -33.12 -1.04
C SER A 234 5.95 -31.80 -1.19
N VAL A 235 5.39 -30.72 -0.63
CA VAL A 235 5.97 -29.37 -0.69
C VAL A 235 6.66 -29.05 0.63
N GLU A 236 7.89 -29.52 0.78
CA GLU A 236 8.72 -29.33 1.96
C GLU A 236 9.69 -28.16 1.72
N ASN A 237 9.64 -27.16 2.58
CA ASN A 237 10.47 -25.96 2.56
C ASN A 237 10.44 -25.34 3.97
N ASN A 238 11.53 -24.70 4.38
CA ASN A 238 11.58 -23.84 5.55
C ASN A 238 11.81 -22.35 5.15
N LEU A 239 11.20 -21.94 4.03
CA LEU A 239 11.18 -20.55 3.60
C LEU A 239 10.06 -19.81 4.32
N ILE A 240 10.45 -18.83 5.13
CA ILE A 240 9.54 -17.91 5.83
C ILE A 240 9.59 -16.57 5.08
N PRO A 241 8.45 -16.00 4.65
CA PRO A 241 8.43 -14.67 4.06
C PRO A 241 8.88 -13.64 5.09
N VAL A 242 9.80 -12.74 4.72
CA VAL A 242 10.26 -11.66 5.60
C VAL A 242 9.27 -10.49 5.49
N GLU A 243 8.18 -10.57 6.26
CA GLU A 243 7.17 -9.51 6.30
C GLU A 243 7.64 -8.32 7.14
N ALA A 244 7.31 -7.10 6.71
CA ALA A 244 7.83 -5.88 7.31
C ALA A 244 7.34 -5.62 8.74
N SER A 245 6.10 -6.04 9.06
CA SER A 245 5.33 -5.55 10.21
C SER A 245 5.19 -6.54 11.39
N ASP A 246 5.23 -7.85 11.17
CA ASP A 246 4.81 -8.83 12.20
C ASP A 246 5.86 -9.10 13.29
N VAL A 247 7.10 -8.62 13.11
CA VAL A 247 8.22 -8.78 14.05
C VAL A 247 8.38 -7.58 15.00
N ASP A 248 7.99 -6.36 14.62
CA ASP A 248 8.10 -5.18 15.50
C ASP A 248 7.21 -5.31 16.76
N SER A 249 6.07 -6.01 16.66
CA SER A 249 5.21 -6.33 17.81
C SER A 249 5.85 -7.24 18.86
N LYS A 250 6.94 -7.93 18.50
CA LYS A 250 7.64 -8.94 19.33
C LYS A 250 9.01 -8.46 19.83
N ARG A 251 9.41 -7.22 19.52
CA ARG A 251 10.67 -6.64 19.99
C ARG A 251 10.61 -6.37 21.49
N ILE A 252 11.66 -6.78 22.21
CA ILE A 252 11.77 -6.65 23.67
C ILE A 252 13.02 -5.84 24.03
N TYR A 253 14.13 -6.06 23.33
CA TYR A 253 15.44 -5.55 23.74
C TYR A 253 15.87 -4.29 23.00
N THR A 254 15.32 -4.03 21.82
CA THR A 254 15.84 -3.03 20.88
C THR A 254 14.85 -1.94 20.51
N LEU A 255 13.67 -1.87 21.14
CA LEU A 255 12.58 -0.97 20.74
C LEU A 255 12.98 0.51 20.63
N GLY A 256 13.93 1.01 21.44
CA GLY A 256 14.44 2.38 21.35
C GLY A 256 15.38 2.67 20.19
N LEU A 257 15.74 1.65 19.41
CA LEU A 257 16.40 1.78 18.11
C LEU A 257 15.31 1.67 17.03
N VAL A 258 14.50 2.72 16.84
CA VAL A 258 13.33 2.71 15.95
C VAL A 258 13.72 2.34 14.51
N ASN A 259 14.80 2.91 13.97
CA ASN A 259 15.37 2.58 12.66
C ASN A 259 16.25 1.30 12.71
N ARG A 260 16.04 0.46 13.72
CA ARG A 260 16.70 -0.82 13.96
C ARG A 260 18.23 -0.67 13.94
N PHE A 261 18.97 -1.49 13.17
CA PHE A 261 20.45 -1.43 13.20
C PHE A 261 21.05 -0.09 12.72
N LEU A 262 20.31 0.72 11.96
CA LEU A 262 20.80 2.01 11.46
C LEU A 262 21.04 3.01 12.60
N ASP A 263 20.20 2.97 13.65
CA ASP A 263 20.31 3.83 14.83
C ASP A 263 21.58 3.57 15.66
N ILE A 264 22.24 2.41 15.50
CA ILE A 264 23.51 2.10 16.19
C ILE A 264 24.64 3.06 15.77
N LYS A 265 24.58 3.59 14.53
CA LYS A 265 25.52 4.61 14.04
C LYS A 265 25.26 6.00 14.65
N GLN A 266 24.07 6.26 15.19
CA GLN A 266 23.69 7.55 15.80
C GLN A 266 24.14 7.69 17.26
N LEU A 267 24.26 6.57 18.00
CA LEU A 267 24.62 6.56 19.43
C LEU A 267 25.84 7.45 19.81
N PRO A 268 26.95 7.49 19.05
CA PRO A 268 28.07 8.38 19.37
C PRO A 268 27.73 9.86 19.24
N MET A 269 26.79 10.23 18.35
CA MET A 269 26.32 11.61 18.17
C MET A 269 25.28 11.98 19.24
N ASP A 270 24.31 11.11 19.53
CA ASP A 270 23.31 11.33 20.60
C ASP A 270 23.98 11.59 21.95
N THR A 271 25.07 10.90 22.28
CA THR A 271 25.84 11.09 23.53
C THR A 271 26.66 12.38 23.61
N GLN A 272 26.70 13.17 22.53
CA GLN A 272 27.32 14.49 22.48
C GLN A 272 26.29 15.62 22.48
N ASP A 273 25.00 15.31 22.31
CA ASP A 273 23.95 16.31 22.38
C ASP A 273 23.88 16.96 23.78
N SER A 274 23.78 18.28 23.80
CA SER A 274 23.79 19.07 25.04
C SER A 274 22.58 18.80 25.92
N TRP A 275 21.42 18.52 25.33
CA TRP A 275 20.19 18.22 26.07
C TRP A 275 20.23 16.80 26.66
N ILE A 276 20.78 15.83 25.93
CA ILE A 276 21.08 14.47 26.45
C ILE A 276 22.10 14.52 27.58
N LEU A 277 23.21 15.25 27.42
CA LEU A 277 24.23 15.41 28.47
C LEU A 277 23.65 16.02 29.76
N ASN A 278 22.81 17.05 29.63
CA ASN A 278 22.12 17.64 30.78
C ASN A 278 21.08 16.68 31.39
N SER A 279 20.32 15.95 30.57
CA SER A 279 19.29 15.00 31.02
C SER A 279 19.85 13.72 31.64
N THR A 280 21.12 13.40 31.37
CA THR A 280 21.85 12.23 31.91
C THR A 280 22.80 12.59 33.05
N GLU A 281 22.61 13.76 33.68
CA GLU A 281 23.43 14.28 34.79
C GLU A 281 24.94 14.31 34.44
N SER A 282 25.27 14.60 33.17
CA SER A 282 26.62 14.65 32.58
C SER A 282 27.45 13.36 32.71
N ILE A 283 26.81 12.19 32.81
CA ILE A 283 27.50 10.90 32.81
C ILE A 283 28.18 10.68 31.44
N LYS A 284 29.46 10.28 31.45
CA LYS A 284 30.26 10.04 30.24
C LYS A 284 29.94 8.69 29.59
N LEU A 285 28.86 8.63 28.81
CA LEU A 285 28.36 7.39 28.18
C LEU A 285 29.11 6.99 26.89
N ARG A 286 29.58 7.96 26.10
CA ARG A 286 30.11 7.79 24.73
C ARG A 286 31.08 6.62 24.57
N LYS A 287 32.19 6.58 25.31
CA LYS A 287 33.23 5.55 25.17
C LYS A 287 32.75 4.13 25.48
N GLY A 288 31.74 3.98 26.35
CA GLY A 288 31.10 2.70 26.57
C GLY A 288 30.28 2.31 25.34
N LEU A 289 29.42 3.22 24.85
CA LEU A 289 28.52 3.00 23.73
C LEU A 289 29.22 2.78 22.38
N GLU A 290 30.43 3.31 22.18
CA GLU A 290 31.29 3.05 21.01
C GLU A 290 31.57 1.55 20.79
N SER A 291 31.41 0.68 21.80
CA SER A 291 31.51 -0.78 21.61
C SER A 291 30.40 -1.37 20.74
N LEU A 292 29.17 -0.83 20.80
CA LEU A 292 28.06 -1.28 19.96
C LEU A 292 28.23 -0.83 18.50
N SER A 293 28.79 0.37 18.28
CA SER A 293 28.99 0.91 16.93
C SER A 293 29.89 0.03 16.05
N LYS A 294 30.76 -0.81 16.65
CA LYS A 294 31.55 -1.84 15.95
C LYS A 294 30.72 -2.94 15.28
N ALA A 295 29.45 -3.12 15.64
CA ALA A 295 28.57 -4.09 15.01
C ALA A 295 27.90 -3.58 13.72
N SER A 296 27.92 -2.26 13.48
CA SER A 296 27.16 -1.61 12.39
C SER A 296 27.46 -2.20 11.01
N ASP A 297 28.74 -2.33 10.65
CA ASP A 297 29.16 -2.83 9.33
C ASP A 297 28.80 -4.31 9.13
N GLY A 298 28.83 -5.09 10.23
CA GLY A 298 28.38 -6.48 10.24
C GLY A 298 26.88 -6.59 9.96
N PHE A 299 26.07 -5.75 10.63
CA PHE A 299 24.64 -5.67 10.40
C PHE A 299 24.29 -5.20 8.99
N GLU A 300 25.00 -4.19 8.49
CA GLU A 300 24.81 -3.68 7.13
C GLU A 300 25.13 -4.74 6.07
N SER A 301 26.26 -5.44 6.22
CA SER A 301 26.63 -6.54 5.32
C SER A 301 25.66 -7.72 5.40
N LEU A 302 25.16 -8.06 6.59
CA LEU A 302 24.13 -9.10 6.75
C LEU A 302 22.77 -8.68 6.14
N ASN A 303 22.35 -7.43 6.35
CA ASN A 303 21.14 -6.89 5.73
C ASN A 303 21.25 -6.88 4.19
N GLN A 304 22.41 -6.53 3.63
CA GLN A 304 22.67 -6.60 2.19
C GLN A 304 22.56 -8.04 1.65
N LYS A 305 23.04 -9.06 2.38
CA LYS A 305 22.88 -10.46 1.99
C LYS A 305 21.42 -10.93 2.03
N LEU A 306 20.65 -10.49 3.02
CA LEU A 306 19.24 -10.86 3.18
C LEU A 306 18.27 -9.96 2.40
N ALA A 307 18.73 -8.85 1.82
CA ALA A 307 17.92 -7.91 1.05
C ALA A 307 17.05 -8.54 -0.06
N PRO A 308 17.47 -9.60 -0.79
CA PRO A 308 16.61 -10.27 -1.76
C PRO A 308 15.31 -10.81 -1.15
N LEU A 309 15.31 -11.26 0.12
CA LEU A 309 14.12 -11.78 0.81
C LEU A 309 13.06 -10.71 1.07
N LYS A 310 13.40 -9.42 0.94
CA LYS A 310 12.50 -8.27 1.13
C LYS A 310 11.89 -7.78 -0.18
N LYS A 311 12.19 -8.39 -1.34
CA LYS A 311 11.60 -8.01 -2.63
C LYS A 311 10.19 -8.58 -2.77
N ASP A 312 9.23 -7.75 -3.19
CA ASP A 312 7.82 -8.15 -3.43
C ASP A 312 7.70 -9.44 -4.25
N SER A 313 8.44 -9.60 -5.36
CA SER A 313 8.33 -10.80 -6.21
C SER A 313 8.80 -12.09 -5.52
N ILE A 314 9.86 -12.01 -4.71
CA ILE A 314 10.36 -13.13 -3.89
C ILE A 314 9.36 -13.45 -2.77
N THR A 315 8.85 -12.44 -2.08
CA THR A 315 7.81 -12.62 -1.04
C THR A 315 6.53 -13.22 -1.62
N LYS A 316 6.04 -12.74 -2.77
CA LYS A 316 4.89 -13.32 -3.49
C LYS A 316 5.16 -14.78 -3.89
N SER A 317 6.37 -15.10 -4.38
CA SER A 317 6.75 -16.48 -4.72
C SER A 317 6.78 -17.42 -3.50
N ILE A 318 7.34 -16.98 -2.37
CA ILE A 318 7.35 -17.76 -1.11
C ILE A 318 5.92 -17.97 -0.59
N LYS A 319 5.05 -16.95 -0.65
CA LYS A 319 3.63 -17.06 -0.28
C LYS A 319 2.89 -18.05 -1.18
N LYS A 320 3.08 -17.98 -2.51
CA LYS A 320 2.49 -18.91 -3.50
C LYS A 320 2.92 -20.36 -3.22
N LEU A 321 4.20 -20.58 -2.91
CA LEU A 321 4.72 -21.92 -2.55
C LEU A 321 4.12 -22.46 -1.24
N ASN A 322 3.92 -21.61 -0.23
CA ASN A 322 3.32 -22.01 1.04
C ASN A 322 1.80 -22.23 0.92
N LEU A 323 1.08 -21.46 0.09
CA LEU A 323 -0.32 -21.71 -0.23
C LEU A 323 -0.51 -23.05 -0.95
N LEU A 324 0.36 -23.36 -1.92
CA LEU A 324 0.37 -24.65 -2.63
C LEU A 324 0.46 -25.84 -1.65
N ARG A 325 1.34 -25.76 -0.65
CA ARG A 325 1.47 -26.77 0.41
C ARG A 325 0.16 -27.00 1.15
N GLU A 326 -0.49 -25.96 1.64
CA GLU A 326 -1.69 -26.11 2.49
C GLU A 326 -2.87 -26.63 1.66
N ASN A 327 -3.06 -26.12 0.44
CA ASN A 327 -4.09 -26.59 -0.48
C ASN A 327 -3.88 -28.08 -0.85
N LEU A 328 -2.63 -28.53 -1.08
CA LEU A 328 -2.33 -29.95 -1.34
C LEU A 328 -2.73 -30.87 -0.18
N LYS A 329 -2.62 -30.42 1.08
CA LYS A 329 -3.12 -31.19 2.24
C LYS A 329 -4.64 -31.33 2.20
N ALA A 330 -5.36 -30.27 1.81
CA ALA A 330 -6.82 -30.23 1.82
C ALA A 330 -7.48 -31.20 0.83
N ILE A 331 -6.86 -31.44 -0.34
CA ILE A 331 -7.39 -32.32 -1.40
C ILE A 331 -6.91 -33.78 -1.32
N ARG A 332 -6.03 -34.11 -0.37
CA ARG A 332 -5.26 -35.36 -0.38
C ARG A 332 -6.16 -36.59 -0.26
N ARG A 333 -6.07 -37.52 -1.23
CA ARG A 333 -6.86 -38.77 -1.30
C ARG A 333 -8.40 -38.56 -1.35
N LYS A 334 -8.88 -37.50 -2.01
CA LYS A 334 -10.32 -37.17 -2.15
C LYS A 334 -10.86 -37.26 -3.59
N GLU A 335 -10.15 -37.89 -4.52
CA GLU A 335 -10.49 -37.91 -5.96
C GLU A 335 -11.86 -38.54 -6.27
N THR A 336 -12.39 -39.40 -5.39
CA THR A 336 -13.71 -40.05 -5.53
C THR A 336 -14.88 -39.06 -5.49
N VAL A 337 -14.65 -37.83 -5.00
CA VAL A 337 -15.61 -36.72 -5.06
C VAL A 337 -15.96 -36.38 -6.52
N LEU A 338 -14.99 -36.46 -7.44
CA LEU A 338 -15.18 -36.15 -8.87
C LEU A 338 -16.25 -37.03 -9.51
N ASP A 339 -16.16 -38.34 -9.32
CA ASP A 339 -17.08 -39.32 -9.92
C ASP A 339 -18.53 -39.05 -9.48
N THR A 340 -18.70 -38.82 -8.18
CA THR A 340 -20.00 -38.55 -7.55
C THR A 340 -20.61 -37.23 -8.04
N ALA A 341 -19.78 -36.19 -8.16
CA ALA A 341 -20.20 -34.90 -8.68
C ALA A 341 -20.59 -34.97 -10.16
N MET A 342 -19.78 -35.59 -11.02
CA MET A 342 -20.06 -35.64 -12.46
C MET A 342 -21.31 -36.44 -12.83
N VAL A 343 -21.56 -37.56 -12.15
CA VAL A 343 -22.82 -38.32 -12.28
C VAL A 343 -24.05 -37.47 -11.90
N SER A 344 -23.89 -36.48 -11.03
CA SER A 344 -24.96 -35.60 -10.57
C SER A 344 -25.10 -34.36 -11.46
N ILE A 345 -23.99 -33.72 -11.84
CA ILE A 345 -23.97 -32.54 -12.73
C ILE A 345 -24.52 -32.87 -14.12
N LYS A 346 -24.19 -34.05 -14.70
CA LYS A 346 -24.70 -34.47 -16.02
C LYS A 346 -26.25 -34.60 -16.05
N LYS A 347 -26.94 -34.63 -14.90
CA LYS A 347 -28.42 -34.64 -14.79
C LYS A 347 -29.06 -33.24 -14.76
N CYS A 348 -28.29 -32.16 -14.57
CA CYS A 348 -28.83 -30.81 -14.53
C CYS A 348 -29.21 -30.30 -15.92
N GLN A 349 -30.34 -29.58 -16.04
CA GLN A 349 -30.81 -29.04 -17.32
C GLN A 349 -30.01 -27.80 -17.74
N LEU A 350 -29.59 -27.73 -19.01
CA LEU A 350 -28.86 -26.57 -19.54
C LEU A 350 -29.81 -25.40 -19.82
N VAL A 351 -29.36 -24.17 -19.52
CA VAL A 351 -30.14 -22.95 -19.70
C VAL A 351 -29.56 -22.08 -20.81
N ALA A 352 -30.28 -21.99 -21.94
CA ALA A 352 -29.97 -21.06 -23.01
C ALA A 352 -30.16 -19.60 -22.55
N ILE A 353 -29.26 -18.72 -22.98
CA ILE A 353 -29.27 -17.28 -22.65
C ILE A 353 -30.35 -16.59 -23.47
N ASN A 354 -31.23 -15.80 -22.82
CA ASN A 354 -31.87 -14.68 -23.51
C ASN A 354 -30.94 -13.46 -23.37
N TYR A 355 -30.50 -12.91 -24.49
CA TYR A 355 -29.60 -11.75 -24.54
C TYR A 355 -30.21 -10.50 -23.90
N GLU A 356 -31.51 -10.30 -24.10
CA GLU A 356 -32.33 -9.24 -23.48
C GLU A 356 -32.32 -9.35 -21.95
N PHE A 357 -32.57 -10.55 -21.41
CA PHE A 357 -32.50 -10.81 -19.96
C PHE A 357 -31.12 -10.48 -19.36
N LYS A 358 -30.03 -10.77 -20.09
CA LYS A 358 -28.67 -10.38 -19.67
C LYS A 358 -28.51 -8.85 -19.65
N ILE A 359 -28.94 -8.15 -20.70
CA ILE A 359 -28.82 -6.69 -20.79
C ILE A 359 -29.59 -6.02 -19.66
N ASP A 360 -30.85 -6.39 -19.44
CA ASP A 360 -31.67 -5.73 -18.43
C ASP A 360 -31.18 -6.02 -17.01
N SER A 361 -30.70 -7.24 -16.74
CA SER A 361 -30.02 -7.58 -15.48
C SER A 361 -28.82 -6.66 -15.22
N LEU A 362 -27.95 -6.43 -16.23
CA LEU A 362 -26.78 -5.56 -16.11
C LEU A 362 -27.16 -4.08 -15.94
N LYS A 363 -28.19 -3.61 -16.64
CA LYS A 363 -28.72 -2.24 -16.48
C LYS A 363 -29.27 -2.01 -15.07
N VAL A 364 -30.07 -2.94 -14.53
CA VAL A 364 -30.56 -2.83 -13.16
C VAL A 364 -29.39 -2.81 -12.18
N VAL A 365 -28.37 -3.65 -12.35
CA VAL A 365 -27.16 -3.63 -11.51
C VAL A 365 -26.47 -2.25 -11.52
N SER A 366 -26.19 -1.72 -12.71
CA SER A 366 -25.51 -0.44 -12.87
C SER A 366 -26.29 0.73 -12.26
N PHE A 367 -27.55 0.92 -12.68
CA PHE A 367 -28.34 2.07 -12.24
C PHE A 367 -28.71 1.99 -10.75
N SER A 368 -29.03 0.80 -10.22
CA SER A 368 -29.34 0.65 -8.79
C SER A 368 -28.14 0.98 -7.91
N ARG A 369 -26.94 0.52 -8.28
CA ARG A 369 -25.71 0.80 -7.52
C ARG A 369 -25.34 2.28 -7.57
N LYS A 370 -25.32 2.87 -8.77
CA LYS A 370 -25.04 4.30 -8.95
C LYS A 370 -26.02 5.16 -8.15
N LEU A 371 -27.31 4.83 -8.16
CA LEU A 371 -28.31 5.55 -7.40
C LEU A 371 -28.19 5.33 -5.88
N GLN A 372 -27.92 4.11 -5.43
CA GLN A 372 -27.71 3.79 -4.01
C GLN A 372 -26.50 4.55 -3.45
N ARG A 373 -25.37 4.57 -4.18
CA ARG A 373 -24.19 5.39 -3.82
C ARG A 373 -24.58 6.86 -3.66
N LYS A 374 -25.19 7.47 -4.69
CA LYS A 374 -25.66 8.88 -4.64
C LYS A 374 -26.57 9.19 -3.46
N VAL A 375 -27.60 8.37 -3.21
CA VAL A 375 -28.55 8.56 -2.10
C VAL A 375 -27.85 8.46 -0.74
N GLN A 376 -26.95 7.48 -0.57
CA GLN A 376 -26.14 7.37 0.66
C GLN A 376 -25.22 8.58 0.85
N SER A 377 -24.61 9.08 -0.22
CA SER A 377 -23.72 10.24 -0.19
C SER A 377 -24.46 11.53 0.22
N ILE A 378 -25.68 11.78 -0.28
CA ILE A 378 -26.52 12.90 0.20
C ILE A 378 -26.74 12.82 1.72
N ILE A 379 -27.06 11.61 2.23
CA ILE A 379 -27.32 11.37 3.65
C ILE A 379 -26.05 11.55 4.50
N ARG A 380 -24.89 11.08 4.01
CA ARG A 380 -23.59 11.26 4.67
C ARG A 380 -23.13 12.73 4.68
N ILE A 381 -23.28 13.46 3.57
CA ILE A 381 -23.04 14.92 3.55
C ILE A 381 -23.91 15.61 4.60
N SER A 382 -25.21 15.33 4.62
CA SER A 382 -26.12 15.93 5.59
C SER A 382 -25.69 15.65 7.04
N ALA A 383 -25.27 14.43 7.35
CA ALA A 383 -24.83 14.07 8.70
C ALA A 383 -23.52 14.77 9.10
N SER A 384 -22.49 14.73 8.23
CA SER A 384 -21.20 15.35 8.55
C SER A 384 -21.26 16.87 8.58
N LEU A 385 -22.11 17.52 7.77
CA LEU A 385 -22.33 18.98 7.87
C LEU A 385 -23.12 19.36 9.13
N GLU A 386 -24.00 18.48 9.63
CA GLU A 386 -24.70 18.67 10.91
C GLU A 386 -23.74 18.55 12.10
N GLU A 387 -22.88 17.52 12.12
CA GLU A 387 -21.78 17.37 13.09
C GLU A 387 -20.77 18.55 12.99
N GLY A 388 -20.45 18.96 11.76
CA GLY A 388 -19.56 20.06 11.42
C GLY A 388 -20.17 21.47 11.53
N SER A 389 -21.42 21.59 11.98
CA SER A 389 -22.15 22.87 12.01
C SER A 389 -21.45 23.94 12.86
N THR A 390 -20.86 23.56 14.00
CA THR A 390 -20.18 24.50 14.90
C THR A 390 -18.97 25.19 14.25
N PRO A 391 -17.97 24.49 13.66
CA PRO A 391 -16.87 25.16 12.97
C PRO A 391 -17.33 25.92 11.72
N ILE A 392 -18.36 25.47 10.98
CA ILE A 392 -18.93 26.22 9.85
C ILE A 392 -19.53 27.56 10.32
N THR A 393 -20.40 27.55 11.34
CA THR A 393 -21.00 28.78 11.88
C THR A 393 -19.96 29.69 12.54
N ALA A 394 -18.87 29.14 13.08
CA ALA A 394 -17.77 29.89 13.67
C ALA A 394 -16.72 30.40 12.67
N LEU A 395 -16.78 29.96 11.40
CA LEU A 395 -15.80 30.25 10.35
C LEU A 395 -15.61 31.76 10.16
N ASP A 396 -14.37 32.21 10.35
CA ASP A 396 -13.94 33.60 10.26
C ASP A 396 -12.50 33.64 9.71
N SER A 397 -12.20 34.58 8.81
CA SER A 397 -10.92 34.66 8.12
C SER A 397 -9.72 34.97 9.03
N LYS A 398 -9.95 35.36 10.28
CA LYS A 398 -8.92 35.62 11.30
C LYS A 398 -8.73 34.43 12.26
N LYS A 399 -9.54 33.36 12.13
CA LYS A 399 -9.52 32.20 13.02
C LYS A 399 -9.04 30.95 12.29
N THR A 400 -7.72 30.80 12.20
CA THR A 400 -7.04 29.63 11.61
C THR A 400 -7.63 28.30 12.08
N GLU A 401 -7.87 28.12 13.38
CA GLU A 401 -8.48 26.90 13.93
C GLU A 401 -9.82 26.53 13.28
N THR A 402 -10.67 27.52 12.97
CA THR A 402 -11.98 27.28 12.32
C THR A 402 -11.83 26.99 10.83
N ILE A 403 -10.86 27.64 10.15
CA ILE A 403 -10.54 27.37 8.75
C ILE A 403 -10.01 25.94 8.61
N ASP A 404 -9.05 25.55 9.45
CA ASP A 404 -8.44 24.23 9.42
C ASP A 404 -9.46 23.14 9.80
N ALA A 405 -10.39 23.41 10.74
CA ALA A 405 -11.48 22.50 11.07
C ALA A 405 -12.48 22.31 9.91
N VAL A 406 -12.87 23.39 9.23
CA VAL A 406 -13.76 23.32 8.05
C VAL A 406 -13.05 22.67 6.87
N LEU A 407 -11.76 22.94 6.64
CA LEU A 407 -10.97 22.28 5.59
C LEU A 407 -10.89 20.77 5.81
N ASN A 408 -10.60 20.31 7.04
CA ASN A 408 -10.61 18.89 7.38
C ASN A 408 -12.00 18.25 7.22
N LEU A 409 -13.09 18.98 7.50
CA LEU A 409 -14.46 18.52 7.25
C LEU A 409 -14.74 18.39 5.75
N MET A 410 -14.34 19.38 4.95
CA MET A 410 -14.52 19.33 3.50
C MET A 410 -13.72 18.19 2.87
N GLU A 411 -12.46 17.97 3.27
CA GLU A 411 -11.66 16.83 2.79
C GLU A 411 -12.29 15.47 3.13
N LYS A 412 -12.95 15.33 4.29
CA LYS A 412 -13.76 14.13 4.61
C LYS A 412 -14.98 13.96 3.69
N LEU A 413 -15.49 15.05 3.13
CA LEU A 413 -16.69 15.11 2.28
C LEU A 413 -16.41 15.14 0.77
N ARG A 414 -15.17 15.38 0.34
CA ARG A 414 -14.70 15.37 -1.07
C ARG A 414 -15.38 14.26 -1.86
N PHE A 415 -15.23 13.05 -1.34
CA PHE A 415 -15.95 11.84 -1.69
C PHE A 415 -17.43 12.03 -1.94
N ASP A 416 -18.22 12.18 -0.88
CA ASP A 416 -19.68 12.14 -1.00
C ASP A 416 -20.21 13.26 -1.92
N ILE A 417 -19.48 14.37 -2.05
CA ILE A 417 -19.78 15.50 -2.96
C ILE A 417 -19.48 15.17 -4.45
N GLU A 418 -18.40 14.44 -4.75
CA GLU A 418 -18.12 13.95 -6.12
C GLU A 418 -19.19 12.96 -6.63
N ASP A 419 -19.71 12.09 -5.75
CA ASP A 419 -20.77 11.14 -6.12
C ASP A 419 -22.02 11.85 -6.61
N VAL A 420 -22.43 12.92 -5.91
CA VAL A 420 -23.70 13.61 -6.18
C VAL A 420 -23.59 14.53 -7.39
N THR A 421 -22.48 15.27 -7.53
CA THR A 421 -22.20 16.20 -8.64
C THR A 421 -22.01 15.52 -10.01
N SER A 422 -21.63 14.23 -10.05
CA SER A 422 -21.35 13.53 -11.31
C SER A 422 -22.59 12.86 -11.95
N GLY A 423 -22.97 13.30 -13.16
CA GLY A 423 -23.91 12.58 -14.04
C GLY A 423 -25.28 12.26 -13.42
N GLY A 424 -25.98 13.28 -12.87
CA GLY A 424 -27.42 13.32 -12.63
C GLY A 424 -28.03 12.23 -11.74
N THR A 425 -28.47 12.60 -10.54
CA THR A 425 -29.23 11.69 -9.66
C THR A 425 -30.61 11.37 -10.24
N ASN A 426 -31.31 12.38 -10.76
CA ASN A 426 -32.59 12.24 -11.46
C ASN A 426 -32.47 11.34 -12.70
N GLU A 427 -31.49 11.59 -13.57
CA GLU A 427 -31.26 10.78 -14.77
C GLU A 427 -31.02 9.30 -14.43
N THR A 428 -30.21 9.04 -13.41
CA THR A 428 -29.94 7.68 -12.93
C THR A 428 -31.22 6.99 -12.40
N ALA A 429 -32.09 7.73 -11.72
CA ALA A 429 -33.39 7.23 -11.26
C ALA A 429 -34.37 6.96 -12.41
N THR A 430 -34.47 7.88 -13.38
CA THR A 430 -35.28 7.73 -14.60
C THR A 430 -34.87 6.47 -15.38
N ASN A 431 -33.56 6.27 -15.57
CA ASN A 431 -33.01 5.11 -16.24
C ASN A 431 -33.34 3.79 -15.51
N LEU A 432 -33.31 3.76 -14.17
CA LEU A 432 -33.73 2.60 -13.38
C LEU A 432 -35.25 2.36 -13.46
N LEU A 433 -36.06 3.42 -13.40
CA LEU A 433 -37.53 3.35 -13.49
C LEU A 433 -38.01 2.84 -14.84
N SER A 434 -37.26 3.05 -15.93
CA SER A 434 -37.53 2.45 -17.24
C SER A 434 -37.60 0.91 -17.22
N LEU A 435 -36.98 0.27 -16.21
CA LEU A 435 -36.91 -1.18 -16.02
C LEU A 435 -37.97 -1.72 -15.05
N THR A 436 -38.98 -0.91 -14.67
CA THR A 436 -40.02 -1.28 -13.69
C THR A 436 -40.60 -2.68 -13.93
N SER A 437 -41.06 -3.00 -15.14
CA SER A 437 -41.67 -4.30 -15.43
C SER A 437 -40.68 -5.47 -15.23
N PHE A 438 -39.41 -5.27 -15.58
CA PHE A 438 -38.37 -6.30 -15.41
C PHE A 438 -38.11 -6.59 -13.92
N VAL A 439 -38.02 -5.54 -13.09
CA VAL A 439 -37.80 -5.65 -11.64
C VAL A 439 -39.02 -6.28 -10.96
N THR A 440 -40.22 -5.74 -11.20
CA THR A 440 -41.43 -6.11 -10.45
C THR A 440 -42.01 -7.47 -10.87
N GLU A 441 -41.62 -8.00 -12.03
CA GLU A 441 -42.03 -9.32 -12.52
C GLU A 441 -40.86 -10.34 -12.55
N PHE A 442 -39.71 -10.00 -11.95
CA PHE A 442 -38.47 -10.79 -12.05
C PHE A 442 -38.64 -12.27 -11.70
N GLU A 443 -39.35 -12.59 -10.62
CA GLU A 443 -39.65 -13.99 -10.22
C GLU A 443 -40.43 -14.79 -11.28
N LYS A 444 -41.27 -14.11 -12.07
CA LYS A 444 -42.07 -14.72 -13.14
C LYS A 444 -41.31 -14.78 -14.46
N ASN A 445 -40.15 -14.11 -14.54
CA ASN A 445 -39.32 -14.08 -15.73
C ASN A 445 -38.77 -15.49 -16.03
N ARG A 446 -38.96 -15.94 -17.28
CA ARG A 446 -38.53 -17.27 -17.73
C ARG A 446 -37.01 -17.47 -17.63
N GLY A 447 -36.22 -16.39 -17.75
CA GLY A 447 -34.77 -16.41 -17.53
C GLY A 447 -34.45 -16.72 -16.07
N ALA A 448 -34.95 -15.90 -15.15
CA ALA A 448 -34.75 -16.03 -13.71
C ALA A 448 -35.15 -17.43 -13.20
N LEU A 449 -36.32 -17.93 -13.58
CA LEU A 449 -36.81 -19.27 -13.19
C LEU A 449 -35.89 -20.41 -13.67
N ARG A 450 -35.45 -20.36 -14.93
CA ARG A 450 -34.57 -21.40 -15.49
C ARG A 450 -33.20 -21.40 -14.83
N HIS A 451 -32.58 -20.23 -14.68
CA HIS A 451 -31.27 -20.11 -14.04
C HIS A 451 -31.33 -20.49 -12.54
N SER A 452 -32.36 -20.07 -11.80
CA SER A 452 -32.59 -20.50 -10.41
C SER A 452 -32.71 -22.02 -10.28
N THR A 453 -33.41 -22.67 -11.22
CA THR A 453 -33.54 -24.13 -11.27
C THR A 453 -32.19 -24.81 -11.52
N PHE A 454 -31.39 -24.28 -12.44
CA PHE A 454 -30.05 -24.76 -12.73
C PHE A 454 -29.10 -24.61 -11.53
N PHE A 455 -29.05 -23.44 -10.89
CA PHE A 455 -28.19 -23.20 -9.72
C PHE A 455 -28.56 -24.11 -8.55
N ASN A 456 -29.85 -24.30 -8.27
CA ASN A 456 -30.30 -25.27 -7.27
C ASN A 456 -29.87 -26.71 -7.61
N CYS A 457 -29.90 -27.10 -8.89
CA CYS A 457 -29.41 -28.41 -9.31
C CYS A 457 -27.90 -28.57 -9.09
N ILE A 458 -27.09 -27.60 -9.54
CA ILE A 458 -25.63 -27.62 -9.38
C ILE A 458 -25.23 -27.62 -7.90
N LYS A 459 -25.86 -26.76 -7.07
CA LYS A 459 -25.66 -26.72 -5.62
C LYS A 459 -25.88 -28.08 -4.96
N ASN A 460 -26.97 -28.76 -5.31
CA ASN A 460 -27.31 -30.07 -4.74
C ASN A 460 -26.45 -31.21 -5.32
N ALA A 461 -25.98 -31.08 -6.57
CA ALA A 461 -25.08 -32.03 -7.22
C ALA A 461 -23.63 -31.96 -6.70
N THR A 462 -23.26 -30.90 -5.97
CA THR A 462 -21.87 -30.59 -5.59
C THR A 462 -21.72 -30.25 -4.10
N PRO A 463 -22.04 -31.20 -3.18
CA PRO A 463 -21.87 -30.98 -1.74
C PRO A 463 -20.42 -30.60 -1.39
N ASP A 464 -19.44 -31.35 -1.89
CA ASP A 464 -18.00 -31.15 -1.68
C ASP A 464 -17.34 -30.21 -2.71
N SER A 465 -18.05 -29.19 -3.18
CA SER A 465 -17.55 -28.26 -4.21
C SER A 465 -16.21 -27.59 -3.86
N GLU A 466 -15.96 -27.33 -2.57
CA GLU A 466 -14.70 -26.76 -2.07
C GLU A 466 -13.48 -27.63 -2.44
N VAL A 467 -13.62 -28.96 -2.32
CA VAL A 467 -12.56 -29.92 -2.64
C VAL A 467 -12.28 -29.95 -4.15
N LEU A 468 -13.34 -29.94 -4.96
CA LEU A 468 -13.23 -29.87 -6.43
C LEU A 468 -12.57 -28.57 -6.89
N SER A 469 -13.00 -27.43 -6.35
CA SER A 469 -12.42 -26.12 -6.66
C SER A 469 -10.98 -26.00 -6.22
N THR A 470 -10.61 -26.54 -5.05
CA THR A 470 -9.22 -26.54 -4.57
C THR A 470 -8.33 -27.42 -5.45
N ALA A 471 -8.81 -28.61 -5.86
CA ALA A 471 -8.07 -29.50 -6.75
C ALA A 471 -7.86 -28.86 -8.14
N ALA A 472 -8.90 -28.25 -8.70
CA ALA A 472 -8.80 -27.55 -9.99
C ALA A 472 -7.87 -26.33 -9.92
N LYS A 473 -7.98 -25.49 -8.88
CA LYS A 473 -7.05 -24.36 -8.65
C LYS A 473 -5.60 -24.84 -8.57
N LEU A 474 -5.33 -25.94 -7.87
CA LEU A 474 -3.98 -26.52 -7.78
C LEU A 474 -3.43 -27.02 -9.12
N ILE A 475 -4.26 -27.60 -9.99
CA ILE A 475 -3.85 -28.01 -11.35
C ILE A 475 -3.44 -26.77 -12.15
N ILE A 476 -4.31 -25.75 -12.19
CA ILE A 476 -4.07 -24.47 -12.89
C ILE A 476 -2.83 -23.76 -12.32
N ASP A 477 -2.71 -23.65 -11.00
CA ASP A 477 -1.57 -23.02 -10.33
C ASP A 477 -0.26 -23.75 -10.64
N LEU A 478 -0.27 -25.08 -10.71
CA LEU A 478 0.92 -25.88 -10.99
C LEU A 478 1.32 -25.84 -12.48
N GLN A 479 0.37 -25.83 -13.42
CA GLN A 479 0.63 -25.55 -14.84
C GLN A 479 1.28 -24.15 -15.02
N ASN A 480 0.68 -23.13 -14.37
CA ASN A 480 1.20 -21.76 -14.38
C ASN A 480 2.61 -21.69 -13.78
N ILE A 481 2.84 -22.30 -12.60
CA ILE A 481 4.17 -22.40 -11.97
C ILE A 481 5.17 -23.11 -12.89
N GLY A 482 4.78 -24.20 -13.56
CA GLY A 482 5.65 -24.95 -14.46
C GLY A 482 6.23 -24.11 -15.61
N SER A 483 5.50 -23.07 -16.03
CA SER A 483 5.90 -22.11 -17.06
C SER A 483 6.56 -20.83 -16.49
N ASP A 484 6.48 -20.62 -15.17
CA ASP A 484 6.91 -19.41 -14.48
C ASP A 484 8.41 -19.50 -14.09
N ALA A 485 9.27 -19.11 -15.03
CA ALA A 485 10.71 -19.07 -14.82
C ALA A 485 11.12 -18.08 -13.70
N GLU A 486 10.34 -17.02 -13.47
CA GLU A 486 10.63 -16.04 -12.42
C GLU A 486 10.37 -16.64 -11.03
N PHE A 487 9.27 -17.38 -10.85
CA PHE A 487 8.98 -18.09 -9.59
C PHE A 487 10.14 -18.99 -9.16
N PHE A 488 10.66 -19.83 -10.06
CA PHE A 488 11.80 -20.70 -9.73
C PHE A 488 13.07 -19.90 -9.42
N ALA A 489 13.40 -18.88 -10.21
CA ALA A 489 14.56 -18.02 -9.97
C ALA A 489 14.45 -17.23 -8.65
N ASN A 490 13.24 -16.80 -8.28
CA ASN A 490 12.95 -16.11 -7.02
C ASN A 490 13.16 -17.03 -5.81
N ILE A 491 12.70 -18.28 -5.86
CA ILE A 491 12.93 -19.27 -4.81
C ILE A 491 14.42 -19.67 -4.70
N GLU A 492 15.12 -19.86 -5.83
CA GLU A 492 16.56 -20.13 -5.85
C GLU A 492 17.37 -18.95 -5.26
N THR A 493 17.00 -17.72 -5.63
CA THR A 493 17.61 -16.49 -5.10
C THR A 493 17.39 -16.38 -3.59
N ALA A 494 16.19 -16.68 -3.10
CA ALA A 494 15.88 -16.68 -1.67
C ALA A 494 16.74 -17.71 -0.90
N GLY A 495 16.79 -18.96 -1.37
CA GLY A 495 17.60 -19.99 -0.73
C GLY A 495 19.10 -19.68 -0.74
N SER A 496 19.59 -19.08 -1.84
CA SER A 496 20.99 -18.68 -1.97
C SER A 496 21.35 -17.49 -1.08
N ALA A 497 20.43 -16.53 -0.90
CA ALA A 497 20.59 -15.41 0.04
C ALA A 497 20.71 -15.89 1.49
N ILE A 498 19.89 -16.89 1.89
CA ILE A 498 19.92 -17.47 3.24
C ILE A 498 21.24 -18.19 3.48
N VAL A 499 21.64 -19.14 2.61
CA VAL A 499 22.92 -19.88 2.75
C VAL A 499 24.12 -18.91 2.73
N GLY A 500 24.08 -17.90 1.87
CA GLY A 500 25.12 -16.88 1.76
C GLY A 500 25.23 -15.93 2.98
N SER A 501 24.29 -15.98 3.93
CA SER A 501 24.26 -15.13 5.12
C SER A 501 24.98 -15.72 6.34
N ALA A 502 25.30 -17.02 6.34
CA ALA A 502 25.78 -17.73 7.53
C ALA A 502 27.07 -17.13 8.15
N SER A 503 28.05 -16.77 7.31
CA SER A 503 29.29 -16.13 7.78
C SER A 503 29.06 -14.71 8.32
N ASN A 504 28.11 -13.97 7.73
CA ASN A 504 27.70 -12.65 8.19
C ASN A 504 27.01 -12.71 9.57
N ILE A 505 26.12 -13.69 9.81
CA ILE A 505 25.52 -13.94 11.14
C ILE A 505 26.61 -14.18 12.18
N GLN A 506 27.60 -15.03 11.88
CA GLN A 506 28.72 -15.30 12.78
C GLN A 506 29.59 -14.07 13.04
N ASN A 507 29.74 -13.17 12.06
CA ASN A 507 30.47 -11.92 12.24
C ASN A 507 29.71 -10.92 13.13
N VAL A 508 28.39 -10.75 12.94
CA VAL A 508 27.57 -9.91 13.83
C VAL A 508 27.59 -10.44 15.26
N ARG A 509 27.43 -11.75 15.46
CA ARG A 509 27.55 -12.38 16.78
C ARG A 509 28.90 -12.09 17.46
N LYS A 510 30.01 -12.08 16.70
CA LYS A 510 31.34 -11.71 17.23
C LYS A 510 31.40 -10.25 17.64
N SER A 511 30.92 -9.32 16.80
CA SER A 511 30.91 -7.89 17.13
C SER A 511 30.02 -7.51 18.31
N LEU A 512 28.98 -8.30 18.60
CA LEU A 512 28.11 -8.15 19.78
C LEU A 512 28.68 -8.78 21.06
N LYS A 513 29.86 -9.41 21.04
CA LYS A 513 30.58 -9.84 22.25
C LYS A 513 31.28 -8.64 22.88
N ILE A 514 30.56 -7.90 23.71
CA ILE A 514 31.07 -6.68 24.35
C ILE A 514 32.14 -7.05 25.39
N GLU A 515 33.35 -6.51 25.20
CA GLU A 515 34.46 -6.68 26.14
C GLU A 515 34.23 -5.90 27.44
N LYS A 516 34.71 -6.46 28.55
CA LYS A 516 34.65 -5.85 29.89
C LYS A 516 35.81 -4.86 30.08
N THR A 517 35.70 -3.67 29.48
CA THR A 517 36.65 -2.56 29.68
C THR A 517 36.23 -1.69 30.88
N PRO A 518 37.11 -0.83 31.42
CA PRO A 518 36.72 0.14 32.45
C PRO A 518 35.57 1.07 32.03
N GLU A 519 35.44 1.35 30.73
CA GLU A 519 34.37 2.17 30.15
C GLU A 519 33.03 1.42 30.09
N THR A 520 33.01 0.16 29.64
CA THR A 520 31.77 -0.64 29.62
C THR A 520 31.34 -1.03 31.02
N GLN A 521 32.27 -1.30 31.94
CA GLN A 521 31.96 -1.56 33.36
C GLN A 521 31.32 -0.36 34.07
N LYS A 522 31.66 0.89 33.70
CA LYS A 522 30.98 2.08 34.26
C LYS A 522 29.49 2.14 33.91
N LEU A 523 29.08 1.56 32.78
CA LEU A 523 27.67 1.48 32.39
C LEU A 523 26.87 0.51 33.28
N ALA A 524 27.50 -0.39 34.04
CA ALA A 524 26.81 -1.25 34.99
C ALA A 524 26.18 -0.49 36.17
N LEU A 525 26.63 0.75 36.44
CA LEU A 525 25.96 1.68 37.37
C LEU A 525 24.56 2.10 36.89
N LEU A 526 24.29 1.91 35.60
CA LEU A 526 23.02 2.24 34.92
C LEU A 526 22.25 0.98 34.50
N LYS A 527 22.50 -0.18 35.13
CA LYS A 527 21.81 -1.45 34.82
C LYS A 527 20.27 -1.35 34.89
N ASP A 528 19.75 -0.48 35.76
CA ASP A 528 18.31 -0.32 35.99
C ASP A 528 17.61 0.42 34.82
N LEU A 529 18.37 1.04 33.90
CA LEU A 529 17.85 1.59 32.65
C LEU A 529 17.10 0.57 31.77
N LYS A 530 17.41 -0.72 31.93
CA LYS A 530 16.69 -1.85 31.30
C LYS A 530 15.18 -1.77 31.52
N GLN A 531 14.73 -1.23 32.64
CA GLN A 531 13.30 -1.12 32.99
C GLN A 531 12.57 -0.06 32.14
N TYR A 532 13.28 0.97 31.68
CA TYR A 532 12.71 2.13 30.96
C TYR A 532 12.97 2.09 29.45
N SER A 533 13.92 1.27 28.99
CA SER A 533 14.22 1.08 27.56
C SER A 533 13.01 0.68 26.73
N LYS A 534 12.11 -0.17 27.24
CA LYS A 534 10.90 -0.57 26.52
C LYS A 534 9.88 0.59 26.41
N PRO A 535 9.40 1.21 27.51
CA PRO A 535 8.47 2.35 27.43
C PRO A 535 8.98 3.50 26.55
N LEU A 536 10.26 3.88 26.67
CA LEU A 536 10.87 4.90 25.82
C LEU A 536 10.95 4.49 24.35
N GLY A 537 11.13 3.19 24.07
CA GLY A 537 11.09 2.65 22.71
C GLY A 537 9.72 2.74 22.07
N GLU A 538 8.68 2.36 22.80
CA GLU A 538 7.28 2.43 22.37
C GLU A 538 6.83 3.88 22.13
N ALA A 539 7.24 4.81 23.00
CA ALA A 539 7.00 6.24 22.80
C ALA A 539 7.78 6.82 21.61
N SER A 540 9.05 6.44 21.43
CA SER A 540 9.87 6.86 20.29
C SER A 540 9.33 6.35 18.95
N ALA A 541 8.88 5.09 18.92
CA ALA A 541 8.23 4.48 17.75
C ALA A 541 6.93 5.22 17.42
N THR A 542 6.07 5.46 18.43
CA THR A 542 4.83 6.24 18.27
C THR A 542 5.09 7.60 17.61
N VAL A 543 6.02 8.39 18.16
CA VAL A 543 6.30 9.74 17.64
C VAL A 543 6.93 9.69 16.25
N THR A 544 7.73 8.67 15.94
CA THR A 544 8.28 8.48 14.58
C THR A 544 7.18 8.11 13.59
N SER A 545 6.26 7.20 13.91
CA SER A 545 5.10 6.91 13.05
C SER A 545 4.20 8.13 12.86
N ILE A 546 4.02 8.98 13.88
CA ILE A 546 3.31 10.26 13.78
C ILE A 546 4.02 11.24 12.82
N HIS A 547 5.34 11.38 12.97
CA HIS A 547 6.16 12.25 12.11
C HIS A 547 6.07 11.81 10.64
N ASN A 548 6.31 10.51 10.38
CA ASN A 548 6.23 9.95 9.04
C ASN A 548 4.81 10.07 8.45
N LEU A 549 3.76 9.88 9.25
CA LEU A 549 2.37 10.09 8.82
C LEU A 549 2.12 11.55 8.41
N LEU A 550 2.63 12.52 9.16
CA LEU A 550 2.50 13.95 8.83
C LEU A 550 3.23 14.33 7.54
N GLU A 551 4.44 13.81 7.31
CA GLU A 551 5.13 13.98 6.02
C GLU A 551 4.33 13.37 4.85
N LYS A 552 3.56 12.31 5.13
CA LYS A 552 2.71 11.59 4.18
C LYS A 552 1.28 12.14 4.07
N ASN A 553 1.03 13.38 4.51
CA ASN A 553 -0.29 14.00 4.42
C ASN A 553 -0.89 13.99 2.99
N GLN A 554 -0.09 14.21 1.95
CA GLN A 554 -0.61 14.16 0.57
C GLN A 554 -1.01 12.73 0.15
N ASP A 555 -0.22 11.72 0.52
CA ASP A 555 -0.56 10.31 0.26
C ASP A 555 -1.87 9.91 0.96
N VAL A 556 -2.16 10.45 2.15
CA VAL A 556 -3.46 10.27 2.84
C VAL A 556 -4.62 10.89 2.03
N LEU A 557 -4.46 12.13 1.55
CA LEU A 557 -5.49 12.80 0.74
C LEU A 557 -5.69 12.15 -0.63
N ASP A 558 -4.62 11.64 -1.24
CA ASP A 558 -4.66 10.93 -2.52
C ASP A 558 -5.31 9.54 -2.36
N VAL A 559 -5.01 8.80 -1.28
CA VAL A 559 -5.63 7.50 -0.96
C VAL A 559 -7.13 7.63 -0.72
N VAL A 560 -7.56 8.74 -0.12
CA VAL A 560 -8.97 9.14 -0.13
C VAL A 560 -9.36 9.37 -1.59
N SER A 561 -9.04 10.53 -2.17
CA SER A 561 -9.52 10.99 -3.48
C SER A 561 -9.63 9.91 -4.56
N TYR A 562 -8.60 9.07 -4.76
CA TYR A 562 -8.60 8.08 -5.83
C TYR A 562 -9.36 6.77 -5.54
N ALA A 563 -9.76 6.47 -4.29
CA ALA A 563 -10.36 5.19 -3.93
C ALA A 563 -11.61 4.82 -4.75
N ARG A 564 -12.31 5.83 -5.28
CA ARG A 564 -13.54 5.74 -6.07
C ARG A 564 -13.31 5.47 -7.55
N ILE A 565 -12.10 5.76 -8.04
CA ILE A 565 -11.68 5.39 -9.39
C ILE A 565 -11.69 3.86 -9.56
N VAL A 566 -11.56 3.10 -8.48
CA VAL A 566 -11.69 1.63 -8.49
C VAL A 566 -13.08 1.20 -8.94
N ASP A 567 -14.15 1.70 -8.32
CA ASP A 567 -15.52 1.36 -8.70
C ASP A 567 -15.81 1.75 -10.15
N ASN A 568 -15.39 2.96 -10.57
CA ASN A 568 -15.51 3.40 -11.96
C ASN A 568 -14.77 2.47 -12.91
N GLY A 569 -13.54 2.05 -12.57
CA GLY A 569 -12.77 1.13 -13.40
C GLY A 569 -13.35 -0.28 -13.43
N VAL A 570 -13.88 -0.76 -12.32
CA VAL A 570 -14.60 -2.04 -12.24
C VAL A 570 -15.85 -2.01 -13.10
N ASP A 571 -16.62 -0.93 -13.06
CA ASP A 571 -17.83 -0.77 -13.86
C ASP A 571 -17.50 -0.68 -15.38
N MET A 572 -16.30 -0.19 -15.76
CA MET A 572 -15.78 -0.24 -17.15
C MET A 572 -15.43 -1.66 -17.63
N LEU A 573 -15.19 -2.63 -16.73
CA LEU A 573 -14.93 -4.05 -17.07
C LEU A 573 -16.21 -4.79 -17.49
N SER A 574 -16.99 -4.21 -18.39
CA SER A 574 -18.36 -4.59 -18.80
C SER A 574 -18.56 -6.05 -19.25
N VAL A 575 -17.47 -6.78 -19.47
CA VAL A 575 -17.46 -8.17 -19.95
C VAL A 575 -17.09 -9.21 -18.88
N ASP A 576 -16.47 -8.84 -17.75
CA ASP A 576 -16.07 -9.83 -16.73
C ASP A 576 -16.49 -9.60 -15.26
N PRO A 577 -17.73 -9.95 -14.88
CA PRO A 577 -18.15 -9.90 -13.48
C PRO A 577 -17.46 -10.86 -12.49
N ARG A 578 -16.69 -11.88 -12.93
CA ARG A 578 -15.77 -12.55 -12.00
C ARG A 578 -14.69 -11.59 -11.58
N LEU A 579 -14.01 -11.01 -12.56
CA LEU A 579 -12.96 -10.03 -12.36
C LEU A 579 -13.48 -8.83 -11.54
N GLN A 580 -14.71 -8.37 -11.81
CA GLN A 580 -15.35 -7.34 -10.98
C GLN A 580 -15.58 -7.78 -9.53
N ASN A 581 -16.09 -9.01 -9.29
CA ASN A 581 -16.31 -9.51 -7.93
C ASN A 581 -14.98 -9.72 -7.18
N GLU A 582 -13.95 -10.22 -7.85
CA GLU A 582 -12.60 -10.41 -7.33
C GLU A 582 -11.98 -9.05 -6.89
N ILE A 583 -12.08 -8.03 -7.74
CA ILE A 583 -11.62 -6.67 -7.42
C ILE A 583 -12.46 -6.04 -6.31
N ARG A 584 -13.81 -6.10 -6.38
CA ARG A 584 -14.70 -5.54 -5.34
C ARG A 584 -14.49 -6.21 -3.98
N ASN A 585 -14.27 -7.53 -3.93
CA ASN A 585 -13.96 -8.25 -2.69
C ASN A 585 -12.60 -7.83 -2.11
N GLY A 586 -11.58 -7.65 -2.96
CA GLY A 586 -10.29 -7.10 -2.53
C GLY A 586 -10.37 -5.64 -2.08
N TRP A 587 -11.35 -4.87 -2.58
CA TRP A 587 -11.57 -3.46 -2.24
C TRP A 587 -12.51 -3.22 -1.05
N ASN A 588 -13.33 -4.21 -0.69
CA ASN A 588 -14.44 -4.07 0.27
C ASN A 588 -14.01 -3.47 1.62
N GLY A 589 -14.79 -2.53 2.15
CA GLY A 589 -14.53 -1.86 3.43
C GLY A 589 -13.40 -0.82 3.41
N PHE A 590 -12.96 -0.35 2.24
CA PHE A 590 -11.89 0.65 2.14
C PHE A 590 -12.34 2.10 2.39
N GLU A 591 -13.60 2.43 2.09
CA GLU A 591 -14.13 3.77 2.33
C GLU A 591 -14.14 4.08 3.83
N GLU A 592 -14.52 3.10 4.64
CA GLU A 592 -14.50 3.17 6.11
C GLU A 592 -13.06 3.33 6.62
N ARG A 593 -12.13 2.47 6.17
CA ARG A 593 -10.71 2.51 6.57
C ARG A 593 -9.99 3.80 6.16
N SER A 594 -10.35 4.40 5.02
CA SER A 594 -9.80 5.71 4.60
C SER A 594 -10.40 6.87 5.39
N LYS A 595 -11.68 6.79 5.79
CA LYS A 595 -12.31 7.76 6.71
C LYS A 595 -11.72 7.68 8.13
N GLU A 596 -11.35 6.48 8.60
CA GLU A 596 -10.60 6.26 9.84
C GLU A 596 -9.20 6.92 9.76
N LEU A 597 -8.46 6.69 8.67
CA LEU A 597 -7.15 7.29 8.40
C LEU A 597 -7.19 8.83 8.46
N VAL A 598 -8.13 9.48 7.76
CA VAL A 598 -8.29 10.95 7.79
C VAL A 598 -8.64 11.44 9.20
N THR A 599 -9.41 10.65 9.95
CA THR A 599 -9.77 11.01 11.33
C THR A 599 -8.57 10.95 12.26
N VAL A 600 -7.74 9.90 12.18
CA VAL A 600 -6.48 9.82 12.94
C VAL A 600 -5.51 10.93 12.54
N MET A 601 -5.37 11.22 11.24
CA MET A 601 -4.58 12.36 10.75
C MET A 601 -5.03 13.70 11.37
N GLY A 602 -6.35 13.96 11.41
CA GLY A 602 -6.89 15.18 12.02
C GLY A 602 -6.62 15.27 13.53
N VAL A 603 -6.79 14.16 14.26
CA VAL A 603 -6.48 14.07 15.70
C VAL A 603 -4.97 14.26 15.96
N VAL A 604 -4.12 13.67 15.12
CA VAL A 604 -2.65 13.84 15.18
C VAL A 604 -2.26 15.31 15.00
N LYS A 605 -2.75 15.98 13.94
CA LYS A 605 -2.48 17.41 13.70
C LYS A 605 -2.90 18.27 14.89
N SER A 606 -4.09 18.02 15.45
CA SER A 606 -4.61 18.75 16.62
C SER A 606 -3.81 18.51 17.90
N ARG A 607 -3.24 17.32 18.11
CA ARG A 607 -2.39 17.03 19.28
C ARG A 607 -1.02 17.68 19.12
N VAL A 608 -0.44 17.60 17.93
CA VAL A 608 0.84 18.25 17.58
C VAL A 608 0.76 19.76 17.79
N SER A 609 -0.27 20.44 17.28
CA SER A 609 -0.43 21.89 17.46
C SER A 609 -0.68 22.32 18.92
N SER A 610 -1.09 21.39 19.80
CA SER A 610 -1.29 21.64 21.24
C SER A 610 -0.04 21.47 22.11
N LEU A 611 1.07 21.00 21.52
CA LEU A 611 2.30 20.73 22.27
C LEU A 611 2.94 22.00 22.85
N LYS A 612 3.78 21.79 23.87
CA LYS A 612 4.64 22.81 24.47
C LYS A 612 6.08 22.37 24.35
N GLU A 613 7.00 23.33 24.34
CA GLU A 613 8.43 23.03 24.19
C GLU A 613 8.92 22.05 25.27
N PRO A 614 9.45 20.86 24.90
CA PRO A 614 9.81 19.81 25.85
C PRO A 614 11.20 20.06 26.46
N SER A 615 11.40 21.22 27.09
CA SER A 615 12.68 21.74 27.59
C SER A 615 13.47 20.77 28.48
N ASN A 616 12.79 19.88 29.21
CA ASN A 616 13.35 18.89 30.13
C ASN A 616 12.55 17.57 30.13
N LEU A 617 13.07 16.54 30.81
CA LEU A 617 12.45 15.21 30.90
C LEU A 617 10.98 15.22 31.38
N GLU A 618 10.60 16.09 32.34
CA GLU A 618 9.22 16.17 32.82
C GLU A 618 8.28 16.74 31.74
N SER A 619 8.69 17.82 31.07
CA SER A 619 7.93 18.39 29.95
C SER A 619 7.87 17.44 28.74
N LEU A 620 8.92 16.66 28.49
CA LEU A 620 8.94 15.62 27.47
C LEU A 620 7.93 14.51 27.79
N GLY A 621 7.88 14.05 29.04
CA GLY A 621 6.91 13.05 29.50
C GLY A 621 5.46 13.49 29.29
N LYS A 622 5.13 14.72 29.67
CA LYS A 622 3.79 15.30 29.48
C LYS A 622 3.41 15.46 28.01
N GLY A 623 4.36 15.82 27.15
CA GLY A 623 4.13 15.89 25.70
C GLY A 623 3.81 14.52 25.09
N LEU A 624 4.51 13.47 25.54
CA LEU A 624 4.31 12.09 25.09
C LEU A 624 2.99 11.48 25.57
N GLU A 625 2.56 11.79 26.80
CA GLU A 625 1.22 11.42 27.33
C GLU A 625 0.08 11.94 26.44
N GLY A 626 0.27 13.10 25.79
CA GLY A 626 -0.68 13.67 24.83
C GLY A 626 -0.95 12.81 23.58
N PHE A 627 -0.13 11.78 23.30
CA PHE A 627 -0.30 10.86 22.17
C PHE A 627 -0.98 9.53 22.53
N ALA A 628 -1.36 9.28 23.79
CA ALA A 628 -2.12 8.08 24.16
C ALA A 628 -3.56 8.09 23.59
N GLY A 629 -4.07 6.94 23.17
CA GLY A 629 -5.42 6.77 22.66
C GLY A 629 -5.63 7.42 21.29
N LEU A 630 -4.71 7.17 20.35
CA LEU A 630 -4.87 7.55 18.93
C LEU A 630 -5.74 6.56 18.15
N GLY A 631 -5.88 5.32 18.63
CA GLY A 631 -6.52 4.22 17.91
C GLY A 631 -5.59 3.52 16.93
N ASP A 632 -6.11 2.52 16.23
CA ASP A 632 -5.40 1.77 15.19
C ASP A 632 -6.08 1.97 13.84
N VAL A 633 -5.30 2.05 12.75
CA VAL A 633 -5.80 2.04 11.38
C VAL A 633 -5.09 0.93 10.60
N ASP A 634 -5.87 -0.02 10.09
CA ASP A 634 -5.38 -1.01 9.12
C ASP A 634 -6.04 -0.71 7.76
N LEU A 635 -5.25 -0.27 6.78
CA LEU A 635 -5.74 -0.05 5.42
C LEU A 635 -5.92 -1.36 4.65
N GLY A 636 -5.36 -2.49 5.12
CA GLY A 636 -5.40 -3.78 4.44
C GLY A 636 -4.83 -3.71 3.03
N VAL A 637 -3.64 -3.09 2.90
CA VAL A 637 -3.04 -2.70 1.61
C VAL A 637 -2.78 -3.89 0.69
N GLY A 638 -2.25 -5.01 1.19
CA GLY A 638 -1.91 -6.17 0.36
C GLY A 638 -3.03 -6.65 -0.58
N ALA A 639 -4.19 -7.03 -0.05
CA ALA A 639 -5.32 -7.50 -0.86
C ALA A 639 -5.84 -6.44 -1.86
N ARG A 640 -5.72 -5.15 -1.49
CA ARG A 640 -6.11 -4.00 -2.30
C ARG A 640 -5.11 -3.71 -3.41
N LYS A 641 -3.82 -3.85 -3.14
CA LYS A 641 -2.72 -3.72 -4.10
C LYS A 641 -2.84 -4.78 -5.19
N ASP A 642 -3.16 -6.02 -4.82
CA ASP A 642 -3.42 -7.11 -5.77
C ASP A 642 -4.69 -6.83 -6.61
N ALA A 643 -5.78 -6.36 -5.99
CA ALA A 643 -7.00 -5.97 -6.70
C ALA A 643 -6.78 -4.78 -7.68
N LEU A 644 -5.98 -3.79 -7.29
CA LEU A 644 -5.58 -2.66 -8.13
C LEU A 644 -4.67 -3.11 -9.28
N GLU A 645 -3.66 -3.94 -9.02
CA GLU A 645 -2.78 -4.52 -10.05
C GLU A 645 -3.60 -5.28 -11.10
N LEU A 646 -4.56 -6.08 -10.64
CA LEU A 646 -5.50 -6.81 -11.49
C LEU A 646 -6.37 -5.86 -12.32
N LEU A 647 -6.99 -4.83 -11.72
CA LEU A 647 -7.78 -3.82 -12.43
C LEU A 647 -6.96 -3.05 -13.48
N ILE A 648 -5.81 -2.50 -13.08
CA ILE A 648 -4.89 -1.73 -13.94
C ILE A 648 -4.45 -2.55 -15.15
N SER A 649 -4.21 -3.86 -14.98
CA SER A 649 -3.81 -4.77 -16.07
C SER A 649 -4.88 -4.94 -17.17
N LYS A 650 -6.14 -4.57 -16.90
CA LYS A 650 -7.29 -4.79 -17.79
C LYS A 650 -7.83 -3.50 -18.40
N LEU A 651 -7.45 -2.33 -17.87
CA LEU A 651 -7.85 -1.01 -18.35
C LEU A 651 -6.92 -0.50 -19.47
N THR A 652 -6.79 -1.25 -20.56
CA THR A 652 -5.89 -0.91 -21.67
C THR A 652 -6.34 0.30 -22.50
N ALA A 653 -7.65 0.59 -22.53
CA ALA A 653 -8.23 1.71 -23.30
C ALA A 653 -8.45 3.01 -22.48
N HIS A 654 -8.39 2.95 -21.15
CA HIS A 654 -8.80 4.05 -20.27
C HIS A 654 -7.60 4.68 -19.54
N GLN A 655 -6.72 5.36 -20.29
CA GLN A 655 -5.41 5.76 -19.78
C GLN A 655 -5.45 6.79 -18.63
N SER A 656 -6.41 7.74 -18.62
CA SER A 656 -6.56 8.70 -17.52
C SER A 656 -7.00 8.04 -16.22
N LEU A 657 -8.01 7.16 -16.31
CA LEU A 657 -8.49 6.31 -15.22
C LEU A 657 -7.35 5.42 -14.67
N LYS A 658 -6.59 4.80 -15.57
CA LYS A 658 -5.42 3.97 -15.23
C LYS A 658 -4.38 4.77 -14.44
N THR A 659 -4.03 5.97 -14.87
CA THR A 659 -3.06 6.83 -14.15
C THR A 659 -3.56 7.23 -12.75
N GLY A 660 -4.86 7.45 -12.56
CA GLY A 660 -5.46 7.65 -11.23
C GLY A 660 -5.31 6.43 -10.32
N LEU A 661 -5.52 5.22 -10.85
CA LEU A 661 -5.34 3.96 -10.12
C LEU A 661 -3.86 3.65 -9.83
N GLU A 662 -2.95 4.01 -10.72
CA GLU A 662 -1.50 3.90 -10.51
C GLU A 662 -1.05 4.81 -9.36
N LYS A 663 -1.52 6.07 -9.32
CA LYS A 663 -1.24 6.99 -8.21
C LYS A 663 -1.85 6.54 -6.88
N LEU A 664 -3.09 6.01 -6.89
CA LEU A 664 -3.69 5.36 -5.72
C LEU A 664 -2.81 4.24 -5.17
N LYS A 665 -2.34 3.34 -6.04
CA LYS A 665 -1.47 2.23 -5.66
C LYS A 665 -0.14 2.71 -5.07
N GLU A 666 0.44 3.77 -5.63
CA GLU A 666 1.66 4.41 -5.13
C GLU A 666 1.45 4.97 -3.72
N SER A 667 0.45 5.83 -3.52
CA SER A 667 0.16 6.41 -2.20
C SER A 667 -0.24 5.36 -1.16
N MET A 668 -0.97 4.31 -1.54
CA MET A 668 -1.23 3.17 -0.63
C MET A 668 0.06 2.46 -0.21
N SER A 669 1.02 2.31 -1.13
CA SER A 669 2.32 1.68 -0.83
C SER A 669 3.14 2.57 0.12
N HIS A 670 3.09 3.89 -0.04
CA HIS A 670 3.73 4.84 0.89
C HIS A 670 3.16 4.80 2.32
N LEU A 671 1.89 4.44 2.48
CA LEU A 671 1.24 4.34 3.79
C LEU A 671 1.37 2.93 4.44
N GLU A 672 1.62 1.89 3.65
CA GLU A 672 1.80 0.50 4.13
C GLU A 672 2.96 0.39 5.13
N ASP A 673 4.05 1.13 4.89
CA ASP A 673 5.28 1.13 5.70
C ASP A 673 5.16 1.86 7.06
N LEU A 674 4.04 2.53 7.36
CA LEU A 674 3.94 3.42 8.54
C LEU A 674 3.53 2.74 9.87
N ASP A 675 3.01 1.51 9.81
CA ASP A 675 2.44 0.74 10.94
C ASP A 675 1.57 1.60 11.89
N LEU A 676 0.41 2.02 11.40
CA LEU A 676 -0.54 2.93 12.07
C LEU A 676 -1.33 2.26 13.22
N LYS A 677 -0.67 1.41 13.99
CA LYS A 677 -1.23 0.69 15.15
C LYS A 677 -0.69 1.30 16.43
N PHE A 678 -1.30 2.39 16.91
CA PHE A 678 -0.81 3.13 18.07
C PHE A 678 -1.24 2.52 19.40
N SER A 679 -2.38 1.83 19.45
CA SER A 679 -3.05 1.36 20.68
C SER A 679 -2.20 0.37 21.49
N LYS A 680 -1.32 -0.39 20.83
CA LYS A 680 -0.33 -1.27 21.49
C LYS A 680 0.65 -0.52 22.42
N PHE A 681 0.78 0.80 22.28
CA PHE A 681 1.69 1.63 23.06
C PHE A 681 1.01 2.52 24.10
N ASP A 682 -0.34 2.56 24.16
CA ASP A 682 -1.12 3.46 25.01
C ASP A 682 -0.78 3.37 26.51
N THR A 683 -0.47 2.16 27.01
CA THR A 683 -0.08 1.96 28.41
C THR A 683 1.25 2.64 28.75
N SER A 684 2.22 2.58 27.84
CA SER A 684 3.52 3.23 28.02
C SER A 684 3.43 4.74 27.82
N LEU A 685 2.68 5.20 26.81
CA LEU A 685 2.42 6.62 26.58
C LEU A 685 1.74 7.28 27.79
N SER A 686 0.67 6.66 28.32
CA SER A 686 -0.10 7.19 29.47
C SER A 686 0.69 7.24 30.79
N GLY A 687 1.84 6.56 30.87
CA GLY A 687 2.71 6.54 32.05
C GLY A 687 4.02 7.32 31.88
N MET A 688 4.15 8.13 30.83
CA MET A 688 5.46 8.65 30.42
C MET A 688 6.03 9.72 31.37
N SER A 689 5.22 10.57 32.01
CA SER A 689 5.69 11.51 33.05
C SER A 689 6.28 10.78 34.25
N LYS A 690 5.70 9.64 34.64
CA LYS A 690 6.26 8.77 35.69
C LYS A 690 7.58 8.14 35.22
N THR A 691 7.58 7.55 34.03
CA THR A 691 8.77 6.95 33.39
C THR A 691 9.94 7.93 33.36
N MET A 692 9.72 9.18 32.95
CA MET A 692 10.75 10.22 32.89
C MET A 692 11.26 10.65 34.28
N THR A 693 10.38 10.68 35.28
CA THR A 693 10.74 10.99 36.67
C THR A 693 11.63 9.89 37.27
N GLU A 694 11.26 8.62 37.08
CA GLU A 694 12.01 7.47 37.59
C GLU A 694 13.34 7.29 36.83
N LEU A 695 13.35 7.51 35.51
CA LEU A 695 14.55 7.54 34.67
C LEU A 695 15.59 8.55 35.19
N LYS A 696 15.16 9.78 35.52
CA LYS A 696 16.04 10.80 36.10
C LYS A 696 16.67 10.33 37.41
N MET A 697 15.91 9.64 38.26
CA MET A 697 16.42 9.10 39.53
C MET A 697 17.52 8.04 39.32
N VAL A 698 17.47 7.25 38.24
CA VAL A 698 18.56 6.31 37.88
C VAL A 698 19.86 7.05 37.59
N PHE A 699 19.82 8.10 36.75
CA PHE A 699 21.01 8.91 36.44
C PHE A 699 21.57 9.61 37.68
N VAL A 700 20.73 10.27 38.48
CA VAL A 700 21.13 10.92 39.73
C VAL A 700 21.79 9.93 40.71
N ASN A 701 21.26 8.72 40.84
CA ASN A 701 21.82 7.71 41.73
C ASN A 701 23.16 7.15 41.20
N ALA A 702 23.30 6.95 39.89
CA ALA A 702 24.56 6.52 39.29
C ALA A 702 25.69 7.55 39.51
N VAL A 703 25.41 8.86 39.40
CA VAL A 703 26.38 9.92 39.74
C VAL A 703 26.78 9.86 41.21
N LYS A 704 25.82 9.73 42.14
CA LYS A 704 26.12 9.62 43.58
C LYS A 704 27.04 8.43 43.88
N VAL A 705 26.74 7.25 43.33
CA VAL A 705 27.57 6.05 43.52
C VAL A 705 28.98 6.27 42.97
N ALA A 706 29.12 6.86 41.78
CA ALA A 706 30.41 7.16 41.16
C ALA A 706 31.28 8.14 41.98
N VAL A 707 30.67 9.05 42.75
CA VAL A 707 31.39 9.96 43.67
C VAL A 707 31.80 9.27 44.98
N THR A 708 31.10 8.22 45.41
CA THR A 708 31.38 7.51 46.67
C THR A 708 32.44 6.41 46.60
N VAL A 709 32.91 6.03 45.40
CA VAL A 709 33.99 5.05 45.25
C VAL A 709 35.35 5.76 45.28
N PRO A 710 36.26 5.47 46.24
CA PRO A 710 37.58 6.09 46.25
C PRO A 710 38.40 5.69 45.01
N PRO A 711 39.30 6.55 44.51
CA PRO A 711 40.24 6.14 43.47
C PRO A 711 41.18 5.06 44.04
N THR A 712 41.18 3.87 43.44
CA THR A 712 42.13 2.81 43.78
C THR A 712 43.53 3.20 43.30
N THR A 713 44.30 3.86 44.16
CA THR A 713 45.70 4.18 43.90
C THR A 713 46.55 2.91 43.94
N THR A 714 46.74 2.26 42.80
CA THR A 714 47.72 1.17 42.67
C THR A 714 49.13 1.76 42.72
N TYR A 715 49.68 1.85 43.93
CA TYR A 715 51.11 2.11 44.14
C TYR A 715 51.93 0.89 43.73
N THR A 716 52.55 0.93 42.56
CA THR A 716 53.66 0.05 42.20
C THR A 716 54.97 0.75 42.51
N MET A 717 55.58 0.46 43.67
CA MET A 717 57.01 0.73 43.89
C MET A 717 57.84 -0.42 43.34
N SER A 718 58.79 -0.14 42.44
CA SER A 718 60.05 -0.88 42.34
C SER A 718 61.07 -0.17 41.44
N GLY A 719 62.35 -0.23 41.81
CA GLY A 719 63.48 -0.09 40.86
C GLY A 719 64.12 1.29 40.70
N LEU A 720 65.01 1.66 41.62
CA LEU A 720 66.10 2.64 41.38
C LEU A 720 67.32 1.91 40.81
N THR A 721 67.88 2.38 39.68
CA THR A 721 69.32 2.28 39.36
C THR A 721 69.77 3.40 38.41
N GLU A 722 70.84 4.08 38.82
CA GLU A 722 71.80 4.89 38.05
C GLU A 722 72.42 4.14 36.83
N ASN A 723 73.17 4.70 35.87
CA ASN A 723 73.66 6.08 35.56
C ASN A 723 74.15 6.09 34.08
N THR A 724 74.02 7.20 33.33
CA THR A 724 75.13 7.71 32.48
C THR A 724 74.94 9.16 31.99
N THR A 725 76.01 9.94 32.15
CA THR A 725 76.38 11.23 31.53
C THR A 725 76.46 11.16 29.98
N LYS A 726 76.49 12.23 29.15
CA LYS A 726 76.84 13.67 29.31
C LYS A 726 76.48 14.46 28.02
N GLU A 727 76.29 15.80 28.12
CA GLU A 727 76.56 16.86 27.09
C GLU A 727 75.79 16.80 25.72
N ILE A 728 75.46 17.89 25.00
CA ILE A 728 75.79 19.33 25.08
C ILE A 728 74.69 20.21 24.40
N GLU A 729 74.51 21.45 24.91
CA GLU A 729 73.99 22.72 24.29
C GLU A 729 72.72 22.79 23.39
N GLY A 730 71.92 23.87 23.54
CA GLY A 730 70.81 24.19 22.62
C GLY A 730 69.71 25.19 23.05
N GLU A 731 70.07 26.37 23.55
CA GLU A 731 69.26 27.62 23.62
C GLU A 731 67.89 27.74 24.37
N SER A 732 67.86 28.75 25.26
CA SER A 732 66.77 29.72 25.51
C SER A 732 65.50 29.35 26.32
N LEU A 733 65.32 30.07 27.44
CA LEU A 733 64.15 30.06 28.33
C LEU A 733 63.28 31.32 28.14
N LEU A 734 61.98 31.12 27.87
CA LEU A 734 60.80 31.81 28.47
C LEU A 734 60.65 33.38 28.37
N PRO A 735 59.47 33.97 28.68
CA PRO A 735 58.09 33.47 28.66
C PRO A 735 57.06 34.43 27.97
N LEU A 736 55.78 34.02 27.97
CA LEU A 736 54.54 34.82 27.99
C LEU A 736 54.55 36.31 27.57
N ILE A 737 53.77 36.61 26.51
CA ILE A 737 52.70 37.65 26.38
C ILE A 737 52.61 38.04 24.89
N GLY A 738 51.50 37.68 24.22
CA GLY A 738 51.26 38.16 22.85
C GLY A 738 50.62 37.19 21.85
N LEU A 739 49.64 36.36 22.23
CA LEU A 739 48.89 35.55 21.24
C LEU A 739 47.43 35.26 21.63
N LEU A 740 46.72 36.29 22.13
CA LEU A 740 45.26 36.29 22.31
C LEU A 740 44.49 36.94 21.13
N LEU A 741 45.14 37.09 19.96
CA LEU A 741 44.58 37.77 18.77
C LEU A 741 44.77 36.95 17.47
N GLY A 742 44.75 35.62 17.56
CA GLY A 742 44.95 34.70 16.41
C GLY A 742 43.75 33.84 16.01
N GLY A 743 42.58 34.02 16.64
CA GLY A 743 41.44 33.09 16.54
C GLY A 743 40.25 33.53 15.67
N ALA A 744 40.34 34.67 14.97
CA ALA A 744 39.18 35.29 14.31
C ALA A 744 39.27 35.38 12.76
N PHE A 745 40.36 34.90 12.13
CA PHE A 745 40.62 35.16 10.70
C PHE A 745 40.25 34.01 9.75
N CYS A 746 39.91 32.81 10.27
CA CYS A 746 39.64 31.63 9.43
C CYS A 746 38.17 31.42 9.03
N ILE A 747 37.23 32.25 9.51
CA ILE A 747 35.80 32.17 9.17
C ILE A 747 35.41 33.18 8.07
N GLY A 748 36.14 34.30 7.95
CA GLY A 748 35.87 35.33 6.95
C GLY A 748 36.20 34.95 5.50
N THR A 749 37.16 34.05 5.28
CA THR A 749 37.64 33.70 3.94
C THR A 749 36.77 32.68 3.20
N MET A 750 36.05 31.79 3.91
CA MET A 750 35.11 30.85 3.28
C MET A 750 33.77 31.50 2.88
N ALA A 751 33.35 32.57 3.57
CA ALA A 751 32.12 33.28 3.25
C ALA A 751 32.22 34.15 1.97
N LEU A 752 33.44 34.54 1.58
CA LEU A 752 33.67 35.37 0.39
C LEU A 752 33.73 34.56 -0.91
N THR A 753 34.36 33.38 -0.92
CA THR A 753 34.43 32.51 -2.11
C THR A 753 33.06 31.98 -2.54
N VAL A 754 32.23 31.53 -1.60
CA VAL A 754 30.87 31.03 -1.88
C VAL A 754 29.97 32.14 -2.46
N LYS A 755 30.17 33.39 -2.06
CA LYS A 755 29.40 34.53 -2.59
C LYS A 755 29.81 34.88 -4.02
N THR A 756 31.11 34.87 -4.35
CA THR A 756 31.59 35.15 -5.71
C THR A 756 31.21 34.07 -6.71
N GLU A 757 31.24 32.79 -6.33
CA GLU A 757 30.84 31.69 -7.24
C GLU A 757 29.32 31.69 -7.51
N GLY A 758 28.50 32.06 -6.50
CA GLY A 758 27.06 32.24 -6.68
C GLY A 758 26.68 33.41 -7.61
N GLU A 759 27.42 34.52 -7.55
CA GLU A 759 27.20 35.68 -8.43
C GLU A 759 27.66 35.41 -9.87
N GLU A 760 28.76 34.68 -10.07
CA GLU A 760 29.24 34.23 -11.38
C GLU A 760 28.24 33.27 -12.05
N ALA A 761 27.74 32.26 -11.31
CA ALA A 761 26.73 31.32 -11.80
C ALA A 761 25.39 32.02 -12.12
N ALA A 762 24.97 32.98 -11.29
CA ALA A 762 23.78 33.78 -11.55
C ALA A 762 23.92 34.70 -12.78
N ARG A 763 25.14 35.21 -13.05
CA ARG A 763 25.44 35.97 -14.27
C ARG A 763 25.33 35.09 -15.52
N ILE A 764 25.98 33.93 -15.52
CA ILE A 764 25.92 32.96 -16.63
C ILE A 764 24.48 32.50 -16.90
N ALA A 765 23.68 32.25 -15.86
CA ALA A 765 22.27 31.89 -16.02
C ALA A 765 21.42 33.03 -16.61
N ARG A 766 21.68 34.30 -16.26
CA ARG A 766 21.00 35.47 -16.86
C ARG A 766 21.42 35.69 -18.31
N GLU A 767 22.69 35.49 -18.65
CA GLU A 767 23.17 35.58 -20.04
C GLU A 767 22.59 34.45 -20.91
N ALA A 768 22.43 33.24 -20.38
CA ALA A 768 21.75 32.14 -21.06
C ALA A 768 20.25 32.43 -21.27
N ALA A 769 19.55 32.95 -20.25
CA ALA A 769 18.15 33.35 -20.36
C ALA A 769 17.93 34.53 -21.34
N ALA A 770 18.88 35.47 -21.42
CA ALA A 770 18.83 36.58 -22.37
C ALA A 770 19.01 36.13 -23.83
N ARG A 771 19.85 35.10 -24.09
CA ARG A 771 20.02 34.53 -25.45
C ARG A 771 18.79 33.74 -25.90
N ASN A 772 18.17 32.97 -24.99
CA ASN A 772 16.97 32.17 -25.33
C ASN A 772 15.71 33.00 -25.59
N ASN A 773 15.68 34.29 -25.22
CA ASN A 773 14.58 35.22 -25.52
C ASN A 773 14.81 36.06 -26.79
N ALA A 774 15.92 35.88 -27.52
CA ALA A 774 16.24 36.67 -28.71
C ALA A 774 15.85 35.98 -30.04
N ASP A 775 15.95 34.66 -30.14
CA ASP A 775 15.67 33.91 -31.38
C ASP A 775 14.22 33.40 -31.43
N GLY A 776 13.30 34.36 -31.56
CA GLY A 776 11.85 34.14 -31.69
C GLY A 776 11.31 34.33 -33.11
N GLN A 777 11.99 33.85 -34.16
CA GLN A 777 11.47 33.84 -35.54
C GLN A 777 11.81 32.53 -36.28
N ALA A 778 10.78 31.83 -36.76
CA ALA A 778 10.92 30.60 -37.54
C ALA A 778 11.48 30.88 -38.95
N PRO A 779 12.26 29.93 -39.52
CA PRO A 779 11.73 29.26 -40.70
C PRO A 779 12.13 27.79 -40.91
N VAL A 780 11.21 27.05 -41.54
CA VAL A 780 11.41 26.04 -42.61
C VAL A 780 12.44 24.91 -42.38
N VAL A 781 11.92 23.69 -42.25
CA VAL A 781 12.70 22.45 -42.42
C VAL A 781 12.92 22.14 -43.91
N ALA A 782 14.17 22.06 -44.32
CA ALA A 782 14.62 21.37 -45.53
C ALA A 782 15.81 20.45 -45.17
N PRO A 783 15.97 19.27 -45.81
CA PRO A 783 16.85 18.21 -45.32
C PRO A 783 18.32 18.38 -45.73
N PRO A 784 19.26 17.70 -45.04
CA PRO A 784 20.69 17.94 -45.22
C PRO A 784 21.28 17.25 -46.46
N ALA A 785 22.09 18.02 -47.18
CA ALA A 785 23.20 17.53 -48.00
C ALA A 785 24.50 18.04 -47.33
N SER A 786 25.67 17.43 -47.37
CA SER A 786 26.19 16.15 -47.84
C SER A 786 27.71 16.32 -47.70
N VAL A 787 28.46 15.34 -47.21
CA VAL A 787 29.93 15.35 -47.30
C VAL A 787 30.41 14.05 -47.95
N GLN A 788 31.08 14.24 -49.08
CA GLN A 788 31.86 13.26 -49.85
C GLN A 788 33.09 12.77 -49.04
N ASN A 789 33.76 11.65 -49.30
CA ASN A 789 33.82 10.75 -50.46
C ASN A 789 34.43 9.40 -49.99
N GLU A 790 34.11 8.26 -50.63
CA GLU A 790 35.07 7.55 -51.52
C GLU A 790 34.55 6.21 -52.11
N GLN A 791 34.62 6.14 -53.45
CA GLN A 791 34.88 4.99 -54.34
C GLN A 791 33.85 3.85 -54.61
N ARG A 792 33.46 3.78 -55.90
CA ARG A 792 33.11 2.62 -56.77
C ARG A 792 31.84 1.81 -56.44
N THR A 793 30.98 1.41 -57.39
CA THR A 793 31.04 1.44 -58.88
C THR A 793 29.62 1.50 -59.50
N GLU A 794 29.53 1.97 -60.75
CA GLU A 794 28.57 1.65 -61.85
C GLU A 794 27.37 0.69 -61.61
N SER A 795 26.21 0.78 -62.27
CA SER A 795 25.61 1.71 -63.26
C SER A 795 24.15 1.26 -63.57
N GLY A 796 23.25 2.16 -63.98
CA GLY A 796 22.07 1.79 -64.80
C GLY A 796 20.66 2.15 -64.30
N ASN A 797 20.08 3.20 -64.89
CA ASN A 797 18.75 3.29 -65.53
C ASN A 797 17.49 2.60 -64.91
N GLN A 798 16.28 3.17 -64.98
CA GLN A 798 15.80 4.51 -65.38
C GLN A 798 14.28 4.59 -65.07
N ASN A 799 13.76 5.79 -64.77
CA ASN A 799 12.37 6.23 -65.03
C ASN A 799 11.17 5.48 -64.41
N GLN A 800 9.99 6.08 -64.22
CA GLN A 800 9.61 7.44 -63.81
C GLN A 800 8.09 7.41 -63.48
N SER A 801 7.61 8.26 -62.56
CA SER A 801 6.28 8.92 -62.51
C SER A 801 5.02 8.27 -63.12
N GLN A 802 3.79 8.41 -62.59
CA GLN A 802 3.20 8.90 -61.32
C GLN A 802 1.66 8.71 -61.50
N GLN A 803 0.88 8.65 -60.41
CA GLN A 803 -0.51 9.17 -60.24
C GLN A 803 -1.57 9.01 -61.37
N LYS A 804 -2.87 8.77 -61.12
CA LYS A 804 -3.72 8.66 -59.92
C LYS A 804 -5.11 8.14 -60.35
N GLN A 805 -5.97 7.90 -59.36
CA GLN A 805 -7.44 7.84 -59.47
C GLN A 805 -8.09 6.62 -60.16
N ALA A 806 -8.94 5.97 -59.35
CA ALA A 806 -10.02 5.07 -59.74
C ALA A 806 -11.27 5.92 -60.17
N PRO A 807 -12.48 5.38 -60.42
CA PRO A 807 -12.93 3.99 -60.22
C PRO A 807 -13.89 3.43 -61.31
N VAL A 808 -14.46 2.26 -61.02
CA VAL A 808 -15.67 1.65 -61.62
C VAL A 808 -15.55 1.15 -63.07
N VAL A 809 -15.66 -0.18 -63.24
CA VAL A 809 -16.77 -0.81 -63.98
C VAL A 809 -16.83 -2.32 -63.69
N ASN A 810 -18.04 -2.76 -63.36
CA ASN A 810 -18.56 -4.12 -63.39
C ASN A 810 -18.00 -4.99 -64.54
N THR A 811 -17.62 -6.26 -64.29
CA THR A 811 -18.22 -7.38 -65.04
C THR A 811 -17.97 -8.76 -64.43
N SER A 812 -19.00 -9.58 -64.52
CA SER A 812 -19.09 -10.99 -64.15
C SER A 812 -18.45 -11.96 -65.15
N LYS A 813 -18.35 -13.24 -64.73
CA LYS A 813 -18.19 -14.50 -65.51
C LYS A 813 -16.75 -14.95 -65.82
N HIS A 814 -16.46 -16.25 -65.94
CA HIS A 814 -16.98 -17.47 -65.28
C HIS A 814 -16.13 -18.67 -65.75
N LYS A 815 -15.71 -19.58 -64.85
CA LYS A 815 -15.23 -20.95 -65.17
C LYS A 815 -13.91 -21.03 -66.01
N LYS A 816 -13.10 -22.10 -65.93
CA LYS A 816 -13.32 -23.48 -65.44
C LYS A 816 -11.96 -24.16 -65.16
N GLU A 817 -11.89 -25.03 -64.12
CA GLU A 817 -11.11 -26.30 -64.05
C GLU A 817 -9.55 -26.27 -64.24
N GLN A 818 -8.68 -27.03 -63.55
CA GLN A 818 -8.77 -28.37 -62.93
C GLN A 818 -7.89 -28.56 -61.66
N HIS A 819 -8.28 -29.51 -60.80
CA HIS A 819 -7.53 -30.40 -59.86
C HIS A 819 -6.18 -29.93 -59.23
N THR A 820 -5.97 -30.04 -57.91
CA THR A 820 -5.85 -31.31 -57.16
C THR A 820 -6.51 -31.33 -55.75
N VAL A 821 -6.52 -32.49 -55.07
CA VAL A 821 -7.35 -32.82 -53.90
C VAL A 821 -6.57 -32.81 -52.57
N THR A 822 -7.15 -32.17 -51.53
CA THR A 822 -7.18 -32.52 -50.07
C THR A 822 -7.53 -31.26 -49.25
N GLY A 823 -8.36 -31.25 -48.20
CA GLY A 823 -9.27 -32.29 -47.68
C GLY A 823 -9.81 -31.95 -46.27
N ILE A 824 -11.13 -32.10 -46.06
CA ILE A 824 -11.89 -32.03 -44.78
C ILE A 824 -11.52 -30.90 -43.79
N LEU A 825 -12.26 -29.77 -43.86
CA LEU A 825 -12.88 -29.08 -42.71
C LEU A 825 -13.65 -27.84 -43.17
N GLN A 826 -14.97 -27.96 -43.30
CA GLN A 826 -15.87 -26.81 -43.44
C GLN A 826 -17.26 -27.17 -42.89
N MET A 827 -17.60 -26.61 -41.72
CA MET A 827 -18.95 -26.17 -41.31
C MET A 827 -18.82 -25.53 -39.92
N PHE A 828 -19.64 -24.49 -39.66
CA PHE A 828 -19.56 -23.59 -38.50
C PHE A 828 -18.40 -22.58 -38.52
N ASP A 829 -18.40 -21.70 -39.53
CA ASP A 829 -18.14 -20.29 -39.24
C ASP A 829 -19.11 -19.40 -40.04
N SER A 830 -20.05 -18.76 -39.36
CA SER A 830 -21.09 -17.89 -39.94
C SER A 830 -21.88 -17.13 -38.86
N THR A 831 -21.22 -16.19 -38.19
CA THR A 831 -21.88 -14.99 -37.65
C THR A 831 -21.00 -13.77 -37.90
N HIS A 832 -21.39 -12.94 -38.87
CA HIS A 832 -20.91 -11.56 -38.95
C HIS A 832 -21.17 -10.86 -37.62
N VAL A 833 -20.13 -10.28 -37.04
CA VAL A 833 -20.23 -9.28 -35.98
C VAL A 833 -20.31 -7.91 -36.67
N PRO A 834 -21.39 -7.12 -36.49
CA PRO A 834 -21.34 -5.70 -36.79
C PRO A 834 -20.48 -5.01 -35.72
N GLU A 835 -19.51 -4.20 -36.14
CA GLU A 835 -18.78 -3.31 -35.23
C GLU A 835 -19.76 -2.34 -34.57
N ILE A 836 -19.77 -2.29 -33.24
CA ILE A 836 -20.53 -1.31 -32.44
C ILE A 836 -19.52 -0.38 -31.79
N ASP A 837 -19.01 0.58 -32.56
CA ASP A 837 -18.16 1.67 -32.05
C ASP A 837 -18.95 3.00 -31.96
N ASP A 838 -20.00 3.16 -32.79
CA ASP A 838 -20.77 4.40 -32.93
C ASP A 838 -21.97 4.55 -31.97
N THR A 839 -22.21 3.63 -31.03
CA THR A 839 -23.37 3.70 -30.10
C THR A 839 -23.02 3.85 -28.61
N LEU A 840 -21.72 3.87 -28.26
CA LEU A 840 -21.28 4.28 -26.91
C LEU A 840 -20.80 5.74 -26.85
N SER A 841 -20.29 6.29 -27.96
CA SER A 841 -19.84 7.69 -28.05
C SER A 841 -20.96 8.74 -27.92
N SER A 842 -22.24 8.34 -27.94
CA SER A 842 -23.37 9.26 -27.81
C SER A 842 -23.84 9.52 -26.37
N MET A 843 -23.23 8.90 -25.36
CA MET A 843 -23.52 9.13 -23.94
C MET A 843 -22.50 10.05 -23.23
N GLN A 844 -21.85 10.95 -23.98
CA GLN A 844 -20.81 11.88 -23.48
C GLN A 844 -21.04 13.37 -23.83
N ASN A 845 -22.30 13.81 -23.96
CA ASN A 845 -22.69 15.23 -23.94
C ASN A 845 -23.84 15.44 -22.96
#